data_AF-B2IWG0-F1
#
_entry.id   AF-B2IWG0-F1
#
_cell.length_a   1.000
_cell.length_b   1.000
_cell.length_c   1.000
_cell.angle_alpha   90.00
_cell.angle_beta   90.00
_cell.angle_gamma   90.00
#
_symmetry.space_group_name_H-M   'P 1'
#
loop_
_entity.id
_entity.type
_entity.pdbx_description
1 polymer ?
#
loop_
_entity_poly.entity_id
_entity_poly.type
_entity_poly.pdbx_seq_one_letter_code
_entity_poly.pdbx_strand_id
1 'polypeptide(L)'
;MGFLPNLSLVISITGLSLYLLLTSKSRFLLKSMVTKIKRQEWRFKYGKLNYLRARFLKTITIAVIIMAAIIAGNTVSAQVTPSPLPSLKSISVPEPDNLGDFVKDKVAAIKLGKTLFWDIQVGSDGVTACASCHFHAGADNRSKNQIAPGLLRINPDGTENPDAVFNVGGLPNYQLKPGDFPFHSNDVSSSQGIFNSKFVDVTPGNAQDQVTNEPDPVFNVGGVNVRRVEPRNTPTVINSAFNFRNFWDGRAQNIFNGVNPFGLRDPNAAIAKAANPNKLEFVKVSLKNASLASQAVGPPLSSFESSADGRTFQEIGDKFGRIDKRSLSAGKGKKLPRKLAKKLLPLRPLGKQVVHPQDSVLGADSRSPKPGLKDKTYGQLIQDAFKPEWWKSNQLIQVDAEGRRTFVKKPDRSLETNEYTLMEYNFSLFFGLAVQLYESTLIANDTPFDRFLEGKTNALTSEQQQGKQLFEGKAFCIACHVGSELTAASTSNVAKEGRIKRAPFPPNSPEDTGFFNIGVTPTTEDPSLGSKDAFGNPLSEARLAQLGKFQLLLGENPPTFNPPLNPTEFVFADGAFKAPGLRNVELTAPYFHNGGHATLEQVIDFYNQGGNLRLLPPLGLSPEEKQQLVAFLKGLTDERVRYEKAPFDHPQLFVPNGHPSGSSTSVINDGSGKATDSLLEIPAVGKNGGSGTPNFLS
;
A
#
# COMPACT_ATOMS: atom_id res chain seq x y z
N MET A 1 28.53 16.80 57.50
CA MET A 1 28.27 15.70 58.45
C MET A 1 27.97 14.45 57.61
N GLY A 2 28.61 13.30 57.78
CA GLY A 2 29.80 13.01 58.59
C GLY A 2 30.31 11.55 58.41
N PHE A 3 31.64 11.42 58.35
CA PHE A 3 32.48 10.26 58.74
C PHE A 3 32.50 8.91 57.95
N LEU A 4 33.73 8.59 57.53
CA LEU A 4 34.39 7.29 57.26
C LEU A 4 34.78 6.61 58.63
N PRO A 5 35.64 5.55 58.78
CA PRO A 5 36.54 4.80 57.85
C PRO A 5 36.54 3.25 58.11
N ASN A 6 37.52 2.37 57.84
CA ASN A 6 38.84 2.38 57.15
C ASN A 6 39.25 0.94 56.71
N LEU A 7 40.21 0.81 55.77
CA LEU A 7 41.36 -0.15 55.66
C LEU A 7 41.85 -0.17 54.18
N SER A 8 43.00 0.41 53.79
CA SER A 8 44.44 0.08 54.03
C SER A 8 44.93 -1.13 53.20
N LEU A 9 46.03 -1.08 52.43
CA LEU A 9 47.43 -0.70 52.74
C LEU A 9 48.15 -0.20 51.44
N VAL A 10 48.78 1.00 51.33
CA VAL A 10 50.19 1.43 51.64
C VAL A 10 51.26 0.53 50.95
N ILE A 11 52.23 0.98 50.13
CA ILE A 11 53.35 1.98 50.26
C ILE A 11 53.51 2.71 48.88
N SER A 12 53.51 4.05 48.70
CA SER A 12 54.58 5.08 48.87
C SER A 12 55.81 4.90 47.92
N ILE A 13 56.63 5.88 47.48
CA ILE A 13 56.98 7.27 47.89
C ILE A 13 57.04 8.21 46.62
N THR A 14 57.33 9.52 46.79
CA THR A 14 57.38 10.65 45.83
C THR A 14 58.83 11.01 45.35
N GLY A 15 59.18 12.07 44.58
CA GLY A 15 58.48 13.35 44.30
C GLY A 15 59.04 14.22 43.13
N LEU A 16 59.07 15.55 43.30
CA LEU A 16 58.69 16.52 42.24
C LEU A 16 59.57 17.82 42.15
N SER A 17 59.72 18.37 40.94
CA SER A 17 59.96 19.80 40.54
C SER A 17 61.16 20.64 41.09
N LEU A 18 61.77 21.48 40.21
CA LEU A 18 61.62 22.98 40.16
C LEU A 18 62.90 23.80 39.74
N TYR A 19 62.71 24.78 38.83
CA TYR A 19 63.36 26.13 38.68
C TYR A 19 64.89 26.40 38.40
N LEU A 20 65.12 27.07 37.24
CA LEU A 20 65.75 28.41 37.01
C LEU A 20 67.28 28.73 37.19
N LEU A 21 67.68 29.84 36.53
CA LEU A 21 68.85 30.76 36.69
C LEU A 21 70.20 30.57 35.93
N LEU A 22 70.30 31.31 34.80
CA LEU A 22 71.38 32.19 34.27
C LEU A 22 72.85 32.19 34.81
N THR A 23 73.79 32.18 33.83
CA THR A 23 75.18 32.75 33.82
C THR A 23 76.26 32.06 34.67
N SER A 24 77.57 32.04 34.33
CA SER A 24 78.39 33.07 33.67
C SER A 24 79.67 32.57 32.93
N LYS A 25 80.73 33.41 32.81
CA LYS A 25 81.93 33.30 31.93
C LYS A 25 83.05 32.42 32.57
N SER A 26 83.97 31.77 31.85
CA SER A 26 85.25 32.33 31.32
C SER A 26 86.11 31.19 30.70
N ARG A 27 86.63 31.26 29.45
CA ARG A 27 87.93 31.79 28.94
C ARG A 27 89.21 30.95 29.18
N PHE A 28 90.17 31.08 28.23
CA PHE A 28 91.56 30.56 28.18
C PHE A 28 91.72 29.06 27.79
N LEU A 29 92.73 28.60 27.01
CA LEU A 29 93.95 29.24 26.47
C LEU A 29 94.36 28.74 25.04
N LEU A 30 95.45 29.34 24.50
CA LEU A 30 96.29 29.00 23.31
C LEU A 30 96.58 27.48 23.14
N LYS A 31 97.03 26.91 22.01
CA LYS A 31 97.85 27.36 20.84
C LYS A 31 97.53 26.40 19.64
N SER A 32 98.06 26.42 18.40
CA SER A 32 99.11 27.18 17.67
C SER A 32 98.82 27.15 16.14
N MET A 33 99.76 27.57 15.28
CA MET A 33 99.74 27.43 13.81
C MET A 33 100.42 26.14 13.31
N VAL A 34 100.09 25.66 12.09
CA VAL A 34 101.07 25.30 11.02
C VAL A 34 100.36 25.02 9.66
N THR A 35 101.08 25.36 8.60
CA THR A 35 100.72 25.64 7.19
C THR A 35 100.26 24.50 6.24
N LYS A 36 99.49 24.91 5.22
CA LYS A 36 99.59 24.58 3.76
C LYS A 36 99.38 23.14 3.21
N ILE A 37 98.49 23.09 2.20
CA ILE A 37 98.64 22.38 0.89
C ILE A 37 98.78 20.84 0.92
N LYS A 38 97.63 20.14 1.00
CA LYS A 38 97.12 19.17 -0.01
C LYS A 38 95.92 18.35 0.51
N ARG A 39 94.71 18.64 -0.01
CA ARG A 39 93.58 17.71 -0.32
C ARG A 39 92.26 18.47 -0.46
N GLN A 40 92.05 19.10 -1.62
CA GLN A 40 90.78 19.76 -1.98
C GLN A 40 89.71 18.76 -2.48
N GLU A 41 89.99 17.44 -2.42
CA GLU A 41 89.19 16.40 -3.10
C GLU A 41 88.52 15.37 -2.18
N TRP A 42 88.61 15.48 -0.84
CA TRP A 42 88.12 14.42 0.06
C TRP A 42 86.91 14.76 0.96
N ARG A 43 86.43 16.02 0.98
CA ARG A 43 85.31 16.42 1.86
C ARG A 43 83.96 16.68 1.17
N PHE A 44 83.86 16.59 -0.16
CA PHE A 44 82.59 16.83 -0.87
C PHE A 44 81.76 15.57 -1.19
N LYS A 45 82.35 14.36 -1.14
CA LYS A 45 81.64 13.11 -1.53
C LYS A 45 80.77 12.48 -0.43
N TYR A 46 81.14 12.59 0.85
CA TYR A 46 80.40 11.92 1.95
C TYR A 46 79.27 12.74 2.59
N GLY A 47 79.42 14.07 2.72
CA GLY A 47 78.38 14.92 3.32
C GLY A 47 77.06 14.89 2.54
N LYS A 48 77.14 15.01 1.20
CA LYS A 48 75.97 14.99 0.33
C LYS A 48 75.28 13.63 0.31
N LEU A 49 76.04 12.52 0.40
CA LEU A 49 75.52 11.16 0.41
C LEU A 49 74.75 10.85 1.69
N ASN A 50 75.24 11.28 2.86
CA ASN A 50 74.54 11.08 4.13
C ASN A 50 73.31 11.99 4.27
N TYR A 51 73.36 13.24 3.77
CA TYR A 51 72.18 14.11 3.72
C TYR A 51 71.09 13.56 2.79
N LEU A 52 71.48 13.05 1.61
CA LEU A 52 70.57 12.38 0.69
C LEU A 52 70.02 11.08 1.30
N ARG A 53 70.84 10.20 1.90
CA ARG A 53 70.35 9.01 2.60
C ARG A 53 69.38 9.35 3.74
N ALA A 54 69.70 10.33 4.59
CA ALA A 54 68.81 10.74 5.69
C ALA A 54 67.47 11.29 5.18
N ARG A 55 67.47 12.05 4.07
CA ARG A 55 66.24 12.55 3.44
C ARG A 55 65.47 11.43 2.73
N PHE A 56 66.15 10.54 2.01
CA PHE A 56 65.53 9.42 1.30
C PHE A 56 64.94 8.37 2.27
N LEU A 57 65.65 8.04 3.37
CA LEU A 57 65.08 7.23 4.44
C LEU A 57 63.90 7.95 5.11
N LYS A 58 63.96 9.25 5.41
CA LYS A 58 62.79 9.95 5.95
C LYS A 58 61.59 9.94 4.99
N THR A 59 61.80 10.14 3.68
CA THR A 59 60.73 10.01 2.69
C THR A 59 60.20 8.58 2.60
N ILE A 60 61.06 7.56 2.66
CA ILE A 60 60.63 6.14 2.68
C ILE A 60 59.88 5.82 3.98
N THR A 61 60.36 6.23 5.15
CA THR A 61 59.66 6.00 6.43
C THR A 61 58.31 6.72 6.47
N ILE A 62 58.21 7.95 5.95
CA ILE A 62 56.94 8.66 5.82
C ILE A 62 56.03 7.96 4.80
N ALA A 63 56.55 7.54 3.64
CA ALA A 63 55.79 6.80 2.64
C ALA A 63 55.33 5.43 3.14
N VAL A 64 56.13 4.73 3.94
CA VAL A 64 55.80 3.44 4.57
C VAL A 64 54.83 3.63 5.72
N ILE A 65 54.90 4.71 6.50
CA ILE A 65 53.89 5.05 7.52
C ILE A 65 52.57 5.44 6.86
N ILE A 66 52.59 6.24 5.79
CA ILE A 66 51.39 6.58 5.01
C ILE A 66 50.82 5.33 4.33
N MET A 67 51.65 4.47 3.73
CA MET A 67 51.21 3.23 3.10
C MET A 67 50.71 2.23 4.14
N ALA A 68 51.32 2.13 5.33
CA ALA A 68 50.81 1.33 6.44
C ALA A 68 49.52 1.91 7.03
N ALA A 69 49.34 3.25 7.05
CA ALA A 69 48.09 3.89 7.45
C ALA A 69 46.98 3.74 6.38
N ILE A 70 47.33 3.66 5.09
CA ILE A 70 46.40 3.33 4.01
C ILE A 70 46.05 1.84 4.04
N ILE A 71 47.02 0.94 4.26
CA ILE A 71 46.78 -0.49 4.41
C ILE A 71 45.94 -0.78 5.66
N ALA A 72 46.27 -0.18 6.81
CA ALA A 72 45.48 -0.27 8.04
C ALA A 72 44.12 0.43 7.93
N GLY A 73 44.04 1.57 7.22
CA GLY A 73 42.76 2.23 6.92
C GLY A 73 41.86 1.39 6.01
N ASN A 74 42.46 0.63 5.08
CA ASN A 74 41.74 -0.28 4.20
C ASN A 74 41.43 -1.64 4.85
N THR A 75 42.15 -2.08 5.90
CA THR A 75 41.84 -3.30 6.68
C THR A 75 41.07 -3.05 7.97
N VAL A 76 40.91 -1.79 8.39
CA VAL A 76 39.93 -1.35 9.41
C VAL A 76 38.93 -0.36 8.80
N SER A 77 38.59 -0.56 7.53
CA SER A 77 37.17 -0.52 7.18
C SER A 77 36.52 -1.70 7.90
N ALA A 78 36.12 -1.49 9.15
CA ALA A 78 35.21 -2.40 9.81
C ALA A 78 33.94 -2.40 8.98
N GLN A 79 33.75 -3.46 8.18
CA GLN A 79 32.47 -3.70 7.54
C GLN A 79 31.45 -3.79 8.66
N VAL A 80 30.68 -2.71 8.83
CA VAL A 80 29.36 -2.75 9.44
C VAL A 80 28.52 -3.55 8.46
N THR A 81 28.70 -4.88 8.48
CA THR A 81 27.84 -5.82 7.78
C THR A 81 26.43 -5.49 8.21
N PRO A 82 25.56 -5.01 7.29
CA PRO A 82 24.21 -4.61 7.67
C PRO A 82 23.56 -5.77 8.42
N SER A 83 22.95 -5.48 9.57
CA SER A 83 22.28 -6.50 10.38
C SER A 83 21.41 -7.36 9.46
N PRO A 84 21.57 -8.70 9.46
CA PRO A 84 20.90 -9.55 8.48
C PRO A 84 19.40 -9.25 8.40
N LEU A 85 18.89 -9.07 7.18
CA LEU A 85 17.48 -8.76 6.97
C LEU A 85 16.64 -9.86 7.64
N PRO A 86 15.73 -9.51 8.57
CA PRO A 86 15.01 -10.53 9.30
C PRO A 86 13.84 -11.08 8.47
N SER A 87 13.37 -12.29 8.80
CA SER A 87 12.14 -12.85 8.21
C SER A 87 10.94 -11.96 8.51
N LEU A 88 9.98 -11.87 7.57
CA LEU A 88 8.74 -11.10 7.77
C LEU A 88 7.95 -11.60 9.00
N LYS A 89 8.15 -12.87 9.40
CA LYS A 89 7.59 -13.50 10.60
C LYS A 89 7.96 -12.77 11.90
N SER A 90 9.01 -11.95 11.89
CA SER A 90 9.45 -11.12 13.03
C SER A 90 8.91 -9.68 13.03
N ILE A 91 8.36 -9.21 11.91
CA ILE A 91 7.84 -7.84 11.78
C ILE A 91 6.42 -7.78 12.34
N SER A 92 6.19 -6.87 13.28
CA SER A 92 4.85 -6.62 13.80
C SER A 92 3.95 -5.99 12.74
N VAL A 93 2.76 -6.54 12.54
CA VAL A 93 1.74 -5.94 11.68
C VAL A 93 1.29 -4.60 12.29
N PRO A 94 1.29 -3.48 11.54
CA PRO A 94 0.82 -2.20 12.04
C PRO A 94 -0.64 -2.23 12.51
N GLU A 95 -0.91 -1.61 13.66
CA GLU A 95 -2.22 -1.53 14.28
C GLU A 95 -2.45 -0.12 14.88
N PRO A 96 -3.71 0.37 14.99
CA PRO A 96 -3.97 1.64 15.67
C PRO A 96 -3.79 1.55 17.18
N ASP A 97 -2.98 2.45 17.74
CA ASP A 97 -2.70 2.52 19.19
C ASP A 97 -3.98 2.67 20.04
N ASN A 98 -5.02 3.29 19.46
CA ASN A 98 -6.34 3.50 20.06
C ASN A 98 -7.42 2.51 19.58
N LEU A 99 -7.06 1.38 18.95
CA LEU A 99 -8.04 0.37 18.50
C LEU A 99 -8.97 -0.10 19.65
N GLY A 100 -8.39 -0.23 20.85
CA GLY A 100 -9.08 -0.59 22.08
C GLY A 100 -10.12 0.41 22.58
N ASP A 101 -10.27 1.60 21.97
CA ASP A 101 -11.40 2.50 22.23
C ASP A 101 -12.68 2.09 21.49
N PHE A 102 -12.56 1.30 20.42
CA PHE A 102 -13.65 0.93 19.52
C PHE A 102 -14.00 -0.55 19.63
N VAL A 103 -12.98 -1.41 19.49
CA VAL A 103 -13.11 -2.86 19.50
C VAL A 103 -13.04 -3.37 20.95
N LYS A 104 -13.97 -4.27 21.32
CA LYS A 104 -13.93 -5.00 22.59
C LYS A 104 -13.47 -6.45 22.44
N ASP A 105 -13.67 -7.04 21.26
CA ASP A 105 -13.23 -8.39 20.91
C ASP A 105 -12.69 -8.39 19.48
N LYS A 106 -11.38 -8.60 19.37
CA LYS A 106 -10.64 -8.62 18.11
C LYS A 106 -10.95 -9.86 17.26
N VAL A 107 -11.27 -11.00 17.88
CA VAL A 107 -11.64 -12.24 17.17
C VAL A 107 -13.04 -12.10 16.57
N ALA A 108 -13.98 -11.52 17.31
CA ALA A 108 -15.29 -11.17 16.76
C ALA A 108 -15.20 -10.11 15.65
N ALA A 109 -14.30 -9.13 15.76
CA ALA A 109 -14.06 -8.15 14.71
C ALA A 109 -13.45 -8.76 13.43
N ILE A 110 -12.46 -9.65 13.55
CA ILE A 110 -11.90 -10.43 12.42
C ILE A 110 -12.99 -11.27 11.75
N LYS A 111 -13.88 -11.88 12.54
CA LYS A 111 -15.02 -12.67 12.05
C LYS A 111 -15.98 -11.82 11.22
N LEU A 112 -16.37 -10.64 11.72
CA LEU A 112 -17.16 -9.67 10.96
C LEU A 112 -16.42 -9.19 9.70
N GLY A 113 -15.10 -9.01 9.77
CA GLY A 113 -14.25 -8.61 8.64
C GLY A 113 -14.27 -9.61 7.49
N LYS A 114 -13.95 -10.88 7.77
CA LYS A 114 -14.02 -11.96 6.77
C LYS A 114 -15.44 -12.10 6.21
N THR A 115 -16.46 -11.92 7.06
CA THR A 115 -17.86 -11.94 6.64
C THR A 115 -18.16 -10.80 5.65
N LEU A 116 -17.76 -9.55 5.92
CA LEU A 116 -18.03 -8.40 5.07
C LEU A 116 -17.20 -8.38 3.77
N PHE A 117 -15.94 -8.81 3.82
CA PHE A 117 -15.05 -8.84 2.66
C PHE A 117 -15.54 -9.79 1.56
N TRP A 118 -16.11 -10.94 1.98
CA TRP A 118 -16.56 -11.99 1.07
C TRP A 118 -18.05 -11.89 0.69
N ASP A 119 -18.93 -11.24 1.46
CA ASP A 119 -20.37 -11.28 1.22
C ASP A 119 -20.83 -10.42 0.01
N ILE A 120 -21.28 -11.10 -1.05
CA ILE A 120 -21.78 -10.47 -2.29
C ILE A 120 -23.07 -9.66 -2.10
N GLN A 121 -23.71 -9.75 -0.93
CA GLN A 121 -24.83 -8.89 -0.55
C GLN A 121 -24.40 -7.45 -0.22
N VAL A 122 -23.09 -7.19 -0.03
CA VAL A 122 -22.54 -5.84 0.16
C VAL A 122 -22.67 -4.99 -1.11
N GLY A 123 -22.34 -5.53 -2.29
CA GLY A 123 -22.48 -4.83 -3.57
C GLY A 123 -23.94 -4.52 -3.92
N SER A 124 -24.17 -3.59 -4.84
CA SER A 124 -25.52 -3.17 -5.24
C SER A 124 -26.27 -4.23 -6.06
N ASP A 125 -25.57 -5.00 -6.89
CA ASP A 125 -26.15 -6.03 -7.75
C ASP A 125 -26.38 -7.38 -7.03
N GLY A 126 -25.89 -7.51 -5.80
CA GLY A 126 -25.95 -8.76 -5.04
C GLY A 126 -25.08 -9.89 -5.62
N VAL A 127 -24.07 -9.57 -6.45
CA VAL A 127 -23.13 -10.50 -7.09
C VAL A 127 -21.68 -10.09 -6.79
N THR A 128 -21.37 -8.80 -6.68
CA THR A 128 -20.01 -8.31 -6.40
C THR A 128 -19.75 -8.07 -4.91
N ALA A 129 -18.60 -8.56 -4.42
CA ALA A 129 -18.00 -8.28 -3.10
C ALA A 129 -16.58 -7.71 -3.27
N CYS A 130 -15.92 -7.33 -2.18
CA CYS A 130 -14.48 -7.00 -2.22
C CYS A 130 -13.67 -8.21 -2.74
N ALA A 131 -14.00 -9.42 -2.26
CA ALA A 131 -13.38 -10.65 -2.74
C ALA A 131 -13.52 -10.90 -4.25
N SER A 132 -14.53 -10.34 -4.94
CA SER A 132 -14.71 -10.54 -6.39
C SER A 132 -13.57 -10.00 -7.26
N CYS A 133 -12.73 -9.11 -6.70
CA CYS A 133 -11.53 -8.56 -7.33
C CYS A 133 -10.23 -9.09 -6.68
N HIS A 134 -10.34 -9.90 -5.62
CA HIS A 134 -9.25 -10.23 -4.70
C HIS A 134 -9.18 -11.73 -4.32
N PHE A 135 -9.83 -12.61 -5.08
CA PHE A 135 -9.97 -14.02 -4.72
C PHE A 135 -8.72 -14.88 -5.00
N HIS A 136 -7.91 -14.53 -6.02
CA HIS A 136 -6.72 -15.31 -6.38
C HIS A 136 -5.46 -14.64 -5.82
N ALA A 137 -4.86 -15.24 -4.78
CA ALA A 137 -3.70 -14.67 -4.07
C ALA A 137 -3.88 -13.19 -3.64
N GLY A 138 -5.12 -12.78 -3.33
CA GLY A 138 -5.48 -11.41 -2.98
C GLY A 138 -5.71 -10.47 -4.17
N ALA A 139 -5.61 -10.95 -5.41
CA ALA A 139 -5.77 -10.22 -6.67
C ALA A 139 -6.78 -10.94 -7.60
N ASP A 140 -6.73 -10.63 -8.91
CA ASP A 140 -7.62 -11.16 -9.93
C ASP A 140 -6.83 -11.73 -11.11
N ASN A 141 -7.05 -13.01 -11.42
CA ASN A 141 -6.41 -13.76 -12.51
C ASN A 141 -7.35 -14.00 -13.71
N ARG A 142 -8.55 -13.42 -13.71
CA ARG A 142 -9.49 -13.54 -14.84
C ARG A 142 -8.86 -12.89 -16.08
N SER A 143 -9.29 -13.35 -17.25
CA SER A 143 -8.82 -12.85 -18.56
C SER A 143 -9.94 -12.58 -19.56
N LYS A 144 -11.20 -12.89 -19.19
CA LYS A 144 -12.42 -12.61 -19.96
C LYS A 144 -13.10 -11.35 -19.45
N ASN A 145 -13.45 -10.42 -20.35
CA ASN A 145 -14.13 -9.16 -20.04
C ASN A 145 -13.38 -8.28 -18.99
N GLN A 146 -12.04 -8.29 -19.00
CA GLN A 146 -11.18 -7.60 -18.02
C GLN A 146 -10.48 -6.35 -18.60
N ILE A 147 -10.97 -5.76 -19.68
CA ILE A 147 -10.32 -4.59 -20.31
C ILE A 147 -11.10 -3.31 -20.02
N ALA A 148 -10.38 -2.25 -19.61
CA ALA A 148 -10.83 -0.86 -19.67
C ALA A 148 -9.95 -0.09 -20.68
N PRO A 149 -10.49 0.91 -21.41
CA PRO A 149 -9.67 1.86 -22.17
C PRO A 149 -9.01 2.88 -21.23
N GLY A 150 -8.26 3.83 -21.77
CA GLY A 150 -7.56 4.91 -21.03
C GLY A 150 -8.49 5.93 -20.35
N LEU A 151 -9.33 5.49 -19.40
CA LEU A 151 -10.34 6.29 -18.69
C LEU A 151 -9.75 7.32 -17.72
N LEU A 152 -8.46 7.24 -17.40
CA LEU A 152 -7.76 8.20 -16.52
C LEU A 152 -6.97 9.26 -17.30
N ARG A 153 -7.03 9.23 -18.64
CA ARG A 153 -6.28 10.16 -19.48
C ARG A 153 -6.71 11.61 -19.26
N ILE A 154 -5.72 12.49 -19.20
CA ILE A 154 -5.84 13.94 -19.07
C ILE A 154 -5.17 14.64 -20.26
N ASN A 155 -5.63 15.86 -20.54
CA ASN A 155 -4.92 16.81 -21.38
C ASN A 155 -3.66 17.36 -20.66
N PRO A 156 -2.70 17.97 -21.39
CA PRO A 156 -1.54 18.63 -20.80
C PRO A 156 -1.85 19.79 -19.83
N ASP A 157 -3.09 20.31 -19.82
CA ASP A 157 -3.56 21.32 -18.85
C ASP A 157 -4.18 20.70 -17.57
N GLY A 158 -4.24 19.37 -17.49
CA GLY A 158 -4.83 18.62 -16.38
C GLY A 158 -6.35 18.44 -16.44
N THR A 159 -7.01 18.73 -17.57
CA THR A 159 -8.44 18.45 -17.76
C THR A 159 -8.70 16.98 -18.15
N GLU A 160 -9.81 16.40 -17.65
CA GLU A 160 -10.26 15.04 -17.96
C GLU A 160 -10.45 14.87 -19.48
N ASN A 161 -9.79 13.87 -20.08
CA ASN A 161 -9.92 13.50 -21.51
C ASN A 161 -9.87 11.96 -21.67
N PRO A 162 -10.84 11.23 -21.09
CA PRO A 162 -10.84 9.76 -21.07
C PRO A 162 -11.04 9.17 -22.47
N ASP A 163 -10.33 8.09 -22.77
CA ASP A 163 -10.58 7.31 -23.99
C ASP A 163 -11.78 6.37 -23.83
N ALA A 164 -12.52 6.20 -24.93
CA ALA A 164 -13.69 5.33 -25.03
C ALA A 164 -13.48 4.14 -25.99
N VAL A 165 -12.27 3.99 -26.53
CA VAL A 165 -11.91 2.98 -27.54
C VAL A 165 -11.00 1.94 -26.93
N PHE A 166 -11.41 0.67 -27.01
CA PHE A 166 -10.61 -0.48 -26.63
C PHE A 166 -9.64 -0.79 -27.76
N ASN A 167 -8.33 -0.63 -27.55
CA ASN A 167 -7.33 -0.94 -28.55
C ASN A 167 -6.91 -2.42 -28.47
N VAL A 168 -6.92 -3.01 -27.27
CA VAL A 168 -6.69 -4.44 -27.07
C VAL A 168 -8.00 -5.18 -27.26
N GLY A 169 -8.06 -6.08 -28.24
CA GLY A 169 -9.24 -6.91 -28.50
C GLY A 169 -10.48 -6.22 -29.10
N GLY A 170 -10.50 -4.88 -29.13
CA GLY A 170 -11.49 -4.05 -29.83
C GLY A 170 -12.85 -3.86 -29.14
N LEU A 171 -13.19 -4.66 -28.12
CA LEU A 171 -14.47 -4.63 -27.40
C LEU A 171 -14.29 -5.10 -25.94
N PRO A 172 -15.14 -4.64 -25.00
CA PRO A 172 -14.97 -4.96 -23.58
C PRO A 172 -15.01 -6.47 -23.29
N ASN A 173 -15.96 -7.21 -23.89
CA ASN A 173 -16.11 -8.66 -23.71
C ASN A 173 -15.06 -9.51 -24.46
N TYR A 174 -13.87 -8.97 -24.69
CA TYR A 174 -12.74 -9.73 -25.26
C TYR A 174 -12.20 -10.78 -24.27
N GLN A 175 -11.49 -11.77 -24.82
CA GLN A 175 -10.74 -12.79 -24.09
C GLN A 175 -9.26 -12.53 -24.35
N LEU A 176 -8.55 -12.06 -23.33
CA LEU A 176 -7.10 -11.86 -23.37
C LEU A 176 -6.37 -13.19 -23.58
N LYS A 177 -5.24 -13.14 -24.29
CA LYS A 177 -4.39 -14.26 -24.71
C LYS A 177 -2.92 -13.87 -24.51
N PRO A 178 -1.98 -14.82 -24.41
CA PRO A 178 -0.56 -14.50 -24.24
C PRO A 178 0.02 -13.58 -25.33
N GLY A 179 -0.49 -13.67 -26.56
CA GLY A 179 -0.07 -12.83 -27.69
C GLY A 179 -0.61 -11.39 -27.69
N ASP A 180 -1.48 -11.02 -26.76
CA ASP A 180 -1.90 -9.62 -26.56
C ASP A 180 -0.89 -8.83 -25.68
N PHE A 181 0.16 -9.48 -25.17
CA PHE A 181 1.11 -8.91 -24.19
C PHE A 181 2.56 -8.82 -24.69
N PRO A 182 3.33 -7.80 -24.27
CA PRO A 182 2.91 -6.68 -23.42
C PRO A 182 2.05 -5.66 -24.18
N PHE A 183 1.21 -4.91 -23.45
CA PHE A 183 0.33 -3.92 -24.05
C PHE A 183 1.12 -2.78 -24.73
N HIS A 184 0.60 -2.31 -25.86
CA HIS A 184 1.17 -1.21 -26.66
C HIS A 184 0.19 -0.03 -26.83
N SER A 185 -0.83 0.02 -25.97
CA SER A 185 -1.80 1.11 -25.84
C SER A 185 -1.96 1.53 -24.37
N ASN A 186 -2.84 2.48 -24.11
CA ASN A 186 -3.23 2.91 -22.76
C ASN A 186 -4.42 2.11 -22.18
N ASP A 187 -4.74 0.96 -22.78
CA ASP A 187 -5.70 0.00 -22.22
C ASP A 187 -5.18 -0.57 -20.90
N VAL A 188 -6.10 -1.01 -20.06
CA VAL A 188 -5.84 -1.56 -18.73
C VAL A 188 -6.50 -2.92 -18.61
N SER A 189 -5.73 -3.94 -18.20
CA SER A 189 -6.28 -5.20 -17.70
C SER A 189 -6.57 -5.06 -16.21
N SER A 190 -7.83 -5.24 -15.80
CA SER A 190 -8.26 -5.19 -14.39
C SER A 190 -9.59 -5.89 -14.15
N SER A 191 -9.99 -5.97 -12.88
CA SER A 191 -11.22 -6.60 -12.42
C SER A 191 -12.50 -5.98 -12.99
N GLN A 192 -13.43 -6.85 -13.39
CA GLN A 192 -14.84 -6.51 -13.56
C GLN A 192 -15.49 -6.15 -12.22
N GLY A 193 -16.11 -4.96 -12.18
CA GLY A 193 -17.05 -4.51 -11.16
C GLY A 193 -18.50 -4.73 -11.58
N ILE A 194 -19.31 -3.67 -11.66
CA ILE A 194 -20.76 -3.74 -11.94
C ILE A 194 -21.20 -3.06 -13.25
N PHE A 195 -22.49 -3.17 -13.59
CA PHE A 195 -23.12 -2.46 -14.70
C PHE A 195 -23.45 -1.00 -14.36
N ASN A 196 -23.40 -0.11 -15.38
CA ASN A 196 -23.83 1.27 -15.22
C ASN A 196 -25.30 1.38 -14.77
N SER A 197 -25.49 1.97 -13.59
CA SER A 197 -26.81 2.15 -12.98
C SER A 197 -26.75 3.23 -11.90
N LYS A 198 -27.86 3.95 -11.72
CA LYS A 198 -28.05 4.91 -10.61
C LYS A 198 -28.78 4.24 -9.46
N PHE A 199 -28.32 4.50 -8.24
CA PHE A 199 -28.97 4.06 -7.01
C PHE A 199 -30.33 4.73 -6.86
N VAL A 200 -31.36 3.94 -6.51
CA VAL A 200 -32.70 4.43 -6.16
C VAL A 200 -32.94 4.23 -4.67
N ASP A 201 -32.86 3.00 -4.18
CA ASP A 201 -33.10 2.65 -2.76
C ASP A 201 -32.50 1.26 -2.44
N VAL A 202 -32.70 0.73 -1.23
CA VAL A 202 -32.65 -0.73 -1.00
C VAL A 202 -34.00 -1.23 -0.49
N THR A 203 -34.34 -2.46 -0.85
CA THR A 203 -35.39 -3.22 -0.14
C THR A 203 -34.75 -3.88 1.09
N PRO A 204 -35.17 -3.57 2.33
CA PRO A 204 -34.63 -4.23 3.52
C PRO A 204 -34.81 -5.75 3.44
N GLY A 205 -33.75 -6.51 3.71
CA GLY A 205 -33.75 -7.96 3.57
C GLY A 205 -33.59 -8.47 2.12
N ASN A 206 -33.33 -7.60 1.14
CA ASN A 206 -32.90 -8.00 -0.21
C ASN A 206 -31.39 -7.82 -0.39
N ALA A 207 -30.75 -8.81 -1.01
CA ALA A 207 -29.36 -8.77 -1.43
C ALA A 207 -29.08 -7.80 -2.60
N GLN A 208 -30.12 -7.35 -3.31
CA GLN A 208 -30.00 -6.38 -4.41
C GLN A 208 -30.57 -5.02 -4.01
N ASP A 209 -29.88 -3.96 -4.42
CA ASP A 209 -30.36 -2.59 -4.31
C ASP A 209 -31.44 -2.34 -5.38
N GLN A 210 -32.33 -1.39 -5.14
CA GLN A 210 -33.19 -0.84 -6.18
C GLN A 210 -32.38 0.16 -7.00
N VAL A 211 -32.32 -0.03 -8.31
CA VAL A 211 -31.49 0.77 -9.23
C VAL A 211 -32.25 1.11 -10.50
N THR A 212 -31.84 2.19 -11.17
CA THR A 212 -32.21 2.45 -12.57
C THR A 212 -30.98 2.15 -13.42
N ASN A 213 -31.08 1.16 -14.33
CA ASN A 213 -30.03 0.93 -15.33
C ASN A 213 -29.90 2.17 -16.23
N GLU A 214 -28.69 2.55 -16.61
CA GLU A 214 -28.45 3.64 -17.58
C GLU A 214 -27.51 3.16 -18.68
N PRO A 215 -27.73 3.53 -19.97
CA PRO A 215 -26.83 3.15 -21.05
C PRO A 215 -25.38 3.53 -20.76
N ASP A 216 -24.44 2.60 -20.92
CA ASP A 216 -23.02 2.90 -20.78
C ASP A 216 -22.40 3.25 -22.15
N PRO A 217 -21.80 4.44 -22.34
CA PRO A 217 -21.23 4.85 -23.62
C PRO A 217 -19.93 4.10 -23.98
N VAL A 218 -19.31 3.39 -23.04
CA VAL A 218 -18.05 2.65 -23.21
C VAL A 218 -18.26 1.15 -23.05
N PHE A 219 -18.82 0.73 -21.91
CA PHE A 219 -19.03 -0.67 -21.55
C PHE A 219 -20.37 -1.20 -22.07
N ASN A 220 -20.52 -1.25 -23.40
CA ASN A 220 -21.64 -1.92 -24.06
C ASN A 220 -21.18 -2.77 -25.24
N VAL A 221 -22.02 -3.74 -25.63
CA VAL A 221 -21.87 -4.52 -26.87
C VAL A 221 -23.19 -4.43 -27.61
N GLY A 222 -23.21 -3.74 -28.76
CA GLY A 222 -24.43 -3.52 -29.56
C GLY A 222 -25.51 -2.71 -28.84
N GLY A 223 -25.13 -1.80 -27.93
CA GLY A 223 -26.07 -1.01 -27.12
C GLY A 223 -26.63 -1.75 -25.89
N VAL A 224 -26.20 -3.00 -25.62
CA VAL A 224 -26.50 -3.72 -24.38
C VAL A 224 -25.33 -3.53 -23.41
N ASN A 225 -25.58 -3.04 -22.19
CA ASN A 225 -24.53 -2.80 -21.20
C ASN A 225 -23.84 -4.11 -20.81
N VAL A 226 -22.51 -4.09 -20.74
CA VAL A 226 -21.71 -5.13 -20.06
C VAL A 226 -21.21 -4.58 -18.71
N ARG A 227 -20.51 -5.41 -17.92
CA ARG A 227 -19.89 -4.93 -16.67
C ARG A 227 -18.73 -3.97 -16.96
N ARG A 228 -18.60 -2.95 -16.12
CA ARG A 228 -17.44 -2.05 -16.08
C ARG A 228 -16.21 -2.78 -15.58
N VAL A 229 -15.05 -2.30 -16.03
CA VAL A 229 -13.73 -2.74 -15.57
C VAL A 229 -13.02 -1.56 -14.92
N GLU A 230 -12.31 -1.81 -13.82
CA GLU A 230 -11.53 -0.79 -13.13
C GLU A 230 -10.43 -0.19 -14.03
N PRO A 231 -10.22 1.15 -14.01
CA PRO A 231 -9.22 1.80 -14.83
C PRO A 231 -7.77 1.67 -14.29
N ARG A 232 -7.56 0.81 -13.28
CA ARG A 232 -6.25 0.33 -12.84
C ARG A 232 -6.36 -1.13 -12.42
N ASN A 233 -5.34 -1.92 -12.75
CA ASN A 233 -5.19 -3.32 -12.33
C ASN A 233 -5.28 -3.48 -10.80
N THR A 234 -5.95 -4.52 -10.33
CA THR A 234 -6.23 -4.72 -8.92
C THR A 234 -4.98 -5.19 -8.15
N PRO A 235 -4.50 -4.44 -7.14
CA PRO A 235 -3.35 -4.84 -6.34
C PRO A 235 -3.72 -5.97 -5.36
N THR A 236 -2.74 -6.80 -4.96
CA THR A 236 -2.99 -7.84 -3.94
C THR A 236 -3.27 -7.25 -2.55
N VAL A 237 -4.29 -7.80 -1.86
CA VAL A 237 -4.53 -7.55 -0.43
C VAL A 237 -3.63 -8.35 0.51
N ILE A 238 -2.84 -9.32 0.02
CA ILE A 238 -1.93 -10.10 0.88
C ILE A 238 -0.73 -9.23 1.28
N ASN A 239 -0.37 -9.26 2.57
CA ASN A 239 0.60 -8.35 3.20
C ASN A 239 0.25 -6.84 3.09
N SER A 240 -0.96 -6.49 2.64
CA SER A 240 -1.39 -5.08 2.47
C SER A 240 -1.36 -4.27 3.77
N ALA A 241 -1.55 -4.92 4.91
CA ALA A 241 -1.49 -4.33 6.25
C ALA A 241 -0.16 -3.62 6.59
N PHE A 242 0.93 -3.94 5.89
CA PHE A 242 2.19 -3.22 6.07
C PHE A 242 2.24 -1.87 5.34
N ASN A 243 1.35 -1.60 4.36
CA ASN A 243 1.37 -0.36 3.57
C ASN A 243 0.93 0.87 4.40
N PHE A 244 1.67 1.97 4.30
CA PHE A 244 1.29 3.25 4.89
C PHE A 244 0.06 3.90 4.19
N ARG A 245 -0.13 3.64 2.89
CA ARG A 245 -1.32 4.00 2.10
C ARG A 245 -1.62 2.86 1.13
N ASN A 246 -2.87 2.43 0.95
CA ASN A 246 -3.14 1.17 0.21
C ASN A 246 -3.37 1.31 -1.30
N PHE A 247 -4.17 2.27 -1.76
CA PHE A 247 -4.40 2.45 -3.20
C PHE A 247 -3.13 2.84 -3.97
N TRP A 248 -3.06 2.45 -5.25
CA TRP A 248 -1.98 2.75 -6.19
C TRP A 248 -1.56 4.24 -6.23
N ASP A 249 -2.53 5.14 -6.12
CA ASP A 249 -2.39 6.61 -6.14
C ASP A 249 -2.28 7.26 -4.74
N GLY A 250 -2.28 6.44 -3.68
CA GLY A 250 -2.19 6.92 -2.30
C GLY A 250 -3.49 7.49 -1.70
N ARG A 251 -4.66 7.39 -2.35
CA ARG A 251 -5.93 7.93 -1.80
C ARG A 251 -6.29 7.42 -0.40
N ALA A 252 -6.12 6.12 -0.11
CA ALA A 252 -6.44 5.54 1.20
C ALA A 252 -5.41 5.96 2.27
N GLN A 253 -5.76 6.93 3.12
CA GLN A 253 -4.83 7.55 4.08
C GLN A 253 -4.51 6.64 5.27
N ASN A 254 -3.30 6.76 5.82
CA ASN A 254 -2.87 6.06 7.05
C ASN A 254 -3.73 6.36 8.29
N ILE A 255 -4.45 7.49 8.29
CA ILE A 255 -5.39 7.86 9.34
C ILE A 255 -6.81 7.60 8.85
N PHE A 256 -7.52 6.67 9.48
CA PHE A 256 -8.95 6.45 9.22
C PHE A 256 -9.80 7.38 10.10
N ASN A 257 -10.79 8.03 9.48
CA ASN A 257 -11.67 9.01 10.14
C ASN A 257 -13.02 8.44 10.60
N GLY A 258 -13.22 7.12 10.47
CA GLY A 258 -14.48 6.44 10.80
C GLY A 258 -15.60 6.57 9.76
N VAL A 259 -15.35 7.22 8.61
CA VAL A 259 -16.37 7.56 7.61
C VAL A 259 -15.96 7.18 6.17
N ASN A 260 -14.76 7.59 5.71
CA ASN A 260 -14.34 7.54 4.31
C ASN A 260 -12.80 7.43 4.14
N PRO A 261 -12.28 7.18 2.92
CA PRO A 261 -10.85 6.91 2.69
C PRO A 261 -9.88 8.08 2.95
N PHE A 262 -10.40 9.30 3.09
CA PHE A 262 -9.62 10.53 3.03
C PHE A 262 -9.03 11.00 4.36
N GLY A 263 -9.33 10.32 5.47
CA GLY A 263 -8.75 10.64 6.78
C GLY A 263 -9.01 12.09 7.21
N LEU A 264 -7.95 12.79 7.64
CA LEU A 264 -8.03 14.19 8.08
C LEU A 264 -8.23 15.20 6.92
N ARG A 265 -8.16 14.78 5.66
CA ARG A 265 -8.48 15.64 4.50
C ARG A 265 -9.96 16.00 4.42
N ASP A 266 -10.84 15.19 5.02
CA ASP A 266 -12.26 15.53 5.20
C ASP A 266 -12.50 16.23 6.55
N PRO A 267 -12.74 17.55 6.57
CA PRO A 267 -13.04 18.28 7.80
C PRO A 267 -14.45 17.97 8.35
N ASN A 268 -15.34 17.35 7.57
CA ASN A 268 -16.74 17.09 7.93
C ASN A 268 -16.99 15.67 8.49
N ALA A 269 -16.02 14.76 8.29
CA ALA A 269 -16.05 13.41 8.84
C ALA A 269 -16.18 13.45 10.36
N ALA A 270 -17.28 12.89 10.85
CA ALA A 270 -17.59 12.71 12.26
C ALA A 270 -18.65 11.62 12.40
N ILE A 271 -18.48 10.77 13.41
CA ILE A 271 -19.43 9.71 13.79
C ILE A 271 -20.21 10.14 15.04
N ALA A 272 -21.19 9.35 15.49
CA ALA A 272 -21.88 9.59 16.75
C ALA A 272 -21.33 8.68 17.87
N LYS A 273 -21.33 9.18 19.11
CA LYS A 273 -20.98 8.42 20.32
C LYS A 273 -22.09 8.57 21.35
N ALA A 274 -22.44 7.49 22.05
CA ALA A 274 -23.29 7.55 23.23
C ALA A 274 -22.44 7.76 24.49
N ALA A 275 -22.43 8.99 25.02
CA ALA A 275 -21.86 9.28 26.34
C ALA A 275 -22.65 8.57 27.47
N ASN A 276 -23.93 8.33 27.23
CA ASN A 276 -24.76 7.30 27.87
C ASN A 276 -25.94 6.99 26.93
N PRO A 277 -26.76 5.94 27.17
CA PRO A 277 -27.84 5.57 26.25
C PRO A 277 -28.88 6.66 25.95
N ASN A 278 -28.95 7.74 26.74
CA ASN A 278 -29.88 8.85 26.56
C ASN A 278 -29.21 10.16 26.09
N LYS A 279 -27.89 10.16 25.85
CA LYS A 279 -27.11 11.31 25.35
C LYS A 279 -26.13 10.88 24.26
N LEU A 280 -26.43 11.27 23.02
CA LEU A 280 -25.50 11.25 21.90
C LEU A 280 -24.66 12.55 21.81
N GLU A 281 -23.49 12.43 21.20
CA GLU A 281 -22.60 13.52 20.80
C GLU A 281 -21.90 13.16 19.48
N PHE A 282 -21.63 14.14 18.60
CA PHE A 282 -20.85 13.92 17.39
C PHE A 282 -19.36 14.07 17.70
N VAL A 283 -18.55 13.11 17.28
CA VAL A 283 -17.11 13.05 17.55
C VAL A 283 -16.32 12.84 16.28
N LYS A 284 -15.14 13.48 16.20
CA LYS A 284 -14.14 13.14 15.18
C LYS A 284 -13.34 11.92 15.63
N VAL A 285 -13.00 11.08 14.67
CA VAL A 285 -12.18 9.89 14.88
C VAL A 285 -10.87 10.04 14.11
N SER A 286 -9.80 9.48 14.67
CA SER A 286 -8.48 9.40 14.06
C SER A 286 -7.82 8.12 14.57
N LEU A 287 -7.84 7.07 13.75
CA LEU A 287 -7.05 5.85 13.98
C LEU A 287 -5.84 5.91 13.06
N LYS A 288 -4.63 6.04 13.61
CA LYS A 288 -3.37 5.93 12.86
C LYS A 288 -3.10 4.46 12.54
N ASN A 289 -2.29 4.15 11.52
CA ASN A 289 -2.04 2.78 11.05
C ASN A 289 -3.34 2.09 10.60
N ALA A 290 -4.22 2.84 9.95
CA ALA A 290 -5.55 2.40 9.52
C ALA A 290 -5.78 2.57 8.00
N SER A 291 -4.71 2.44 7.22
CA SER A 291 -4.72 2.51 5.75
C SER A 291 -5.66 1.47 5.10
N LEU A 292 -5.89 0.32 5.75
CA LEU A 292 -6.86 -0.69 5.33
C LEU A 292 -8.29 -0.25 5.62
N ALA A 293 -8.61 0.24 6.82
CA ALA A 293 -9.96 0.71 7.13
C ALA A 293 -10.37 1.90 6.24
N SER A 294 -9.42 2.77 5.91
CA SER A 294 -9.58 3.82 4.90
C SER A 294 -9.88 3.25 3.51
N GLN A 295 -9.17 2.21 3.05
CA GLN A 295 -9.42 1.57 1.75
C GLN A 295 -10.78 0.86 1.71
N ALA A 296 -11.09 0.03 2.71
CA ALA A 296 -12.27 -0.84 2.73
C ALA A 296 -13.60 -0.09 2.60
N VAL A 297 -13.67 1.18 3.02
CA VAL A 297 -14.88 2.01 2.88
C VAL A 297 -14.98 2.77 1.53
N GLY A 298 -14.08 2.50 0.58
CA GLY A 298 -14.17 2.97 -0.81
C GLY A 298 -15.07 2.08 -1.69
N PRO A 299 -14.68 0.82 -1.95
CA PRO A 299 -15.33 -0.04 -2.94
C PRO A 299 -16.85 -0.21 -2.78
N PRO A 300 -17.43 -0.32 -1.57
CA PRO A 300 -18.88 -0.43 -1.37
C PRO A 300 -19.72 0.76 -1.84
N LEU A 301 -19.09 1.89 -2.21
CA LEU A 301 -19.72 3.10 -2.74
C LEU A 301 -19.31 3.45 -4.19
N SER A 302 -18.37 2.69 -4.78
CA SER A 302 -17.76 3.05 -6.07
C SER A 302 -18.58 2.57 -7.28
N SER A 303 -18.85 3.49 -8.20
CA SER A 303 -19.70 3.27 -9.40
C SER A 303 -19.02 2.56 -10.57
N PHE A 304 -17.85 1.95 -10.29
CA PHE A 304 -17.26 0.88 -11.07
C PHE A 304 -17.20 -0.39 -10.21
N GLU A 305 -16.46 -0.36 -9.08
CA GLU A 305 -16.13 -1.54 -8.26
C GLU A 305 -17.33 -2.39 -7.82
N SER A 306 -18.31 -1.84 -7.08
CA SER A 306 -19.38 -2.67 -6.49
C SER A 306 -20.74 -1.99 -6.29
N SER A 307 -20.89 -0.71 -6.62
CA SER A 307 -22.02 0.12 -6.18
C SER A 307 -22.73 0.80 -7.35
N ALA A 308 -24.06 0.92 -7.28
CA ALA A 308 -24.77 1.84 -8.15
C ALA A 308 -24.40 3.30 -7.82
N ASP A 309 -24.46 4.19 -8.81
CA ASP A 309 -24.04 5.58 -8.69
C ASP A 309 -24.92 6.38 -7.69
N GLY A 310 -24.29 7.15 -6.81
CA GLY A 310 -24.94 7.92 -5.75
C GLY A 310 -25.21 7.19 -4.41
N ARG A 311 -24.78 5.93 -4.26
CA ARG A 311 -24.87 5.19 -2.98
C ARG A 311 -23.96 5.78 -1.90
N THR A 312 -24.35 5.64 -0.63
CA THR A 312 -23.59 6.14 0.53
C THR A 312 -23.69 5.19 1.74
N PHE A 313 -22.70 5.24 2.64
CA PHE A 313 -22.69 4.49 3.91
C PHE A 313 -23.64 5.11 4.93
N GLN A 314 -23.48 6.42 5.15
CA GLN A 314 -24.38 7.29 5.91
C GLN A 314 -25.04 8.30 4.99
N GLU A 315 -26.16 8.88 5.42
CA GLU A 315 -26.74 10.03 4.75
C GLU A 315 -25.77 11.22 4.74
N ILE A 316 -25.50 11.74 3.54
CA ILE A 316 -24.87 13.04 3.32
C ILE A 316 -25.80 13.80 2.34
N GLY A 317 -26.01 15.10 2.59
CA GLY A 317 -26.68 15.99 1.64
C GLY A 317 -25.84 16.17 0.37
N ASP A 318 -26.46 16.61 -0.73
CA ASP A 318 -25.79 16.77 -2.03
C ASP A 318 -24.76 17.92 -2.01
N LYS A 319 -23.60 17.71 -1.38
CA LYS A 319 -22.51 18.68 -1.34
C LYS A 319 -21.07 18.14 -1.32
N PHE A 320 -20.87 16.92 -1.81
CA PHE A 320 -19.69 16.62 -2.63
C PHE A 320 -20.02 16.78 -4.12
N GLY A 321 -20.68 17.90 -4.45
CA GLY A 321 -21.04 18.22 -5.82
C GLY A 321 -19.80 18.57 -6.64
N ARG A 322 -19.71 18.00 -7.85
CA ARG A 322 -18.89 18.58 -8.93
C ARG A 322 -19.26 20.06 -9.05
N ILE A 323 -18.28 20.96 -8.99
CA ILE A 323 -18.50 22.37 -9.33
C ILE A 323 -18.62 22.47 -10.85
N ASP A 324 -19.79 22.13 -11.39
CA ASP A 324 -20.15 22.58 -12.73
C ASP A 324 -20.26 24.11 -12.70
N LYS A 325 -19.27 24.78 -13.29
CA LYS A 325 -19.22 26.24 -13.38
C LYS A 325 -20.18 26.81 -14.44
N ARG A 326 -21.00 25.99 -15.13
CA ARG A 326 -21.85 26.41 -16.25
C ARG A 326 -23.36 26.36 -15.96
N SER A 327 -23.84 25.57 -14.99
CA SER A 327 -25.27 25.52 -14.65
C SER A 327 -25.70 26.58 -13.63
N LEU A 328 -26.17 27.74 -14.11
CA LEU A 328 -26.90 28.73 -13.31
C LEU A 328 -28.38 28.34 -13.08
N SER A 329 -28.64 27.08 -12.72
CA SER A 329 -29.99 26.61 -12.37
C SER A 329 -30.01 25.82 -11.07
N ALA A 330 -30.55 26.44 -10.01
CA ALA A 330 -30.84 25.77 -8.76
C ALA A 330 -32.07 24.86 -8.94
N GLY A 331 -31.83 23.60 -9.30
CA GLY A 331 -32.89 22.59 -9.42
C GLY A 331 -33.65 22.44 -8.10
N LYS A 332 -34.99 22.49 -8.16
CA LYS A 332 -35.84 22.34 -6.96
C LYS A 332 -35.65 20.96 -6.35
N GLY A 333 -35.27 20.92 -5.07
CA GLY A 333 -34.90 19.68 -4.38
C GLY A 333 -36.02 18.64 -4.32
N LYS A 334 -35.71 17.43 -4.80
CA LYS A 334 -36.44 16.17 -4.52
C LYS A 334 -35.49 14.99 -4.65
N LYS A 335 -35.25 14.30 -3.52
CA LYS A 335 -34.57 13.00 -3.27
C LYS A 335 -34.23 12.99 -1.74
N LEU A 336 -33.65 11.98 -1.08
CA LEU A 336 -32.95 10.74 -1.46
C LEU A 336 -33.37 9.59 -0.53
N PRO A 337 -33.44 8.34 -1.00
CA PRO A 337 -33.26 7.15 -0.17
C PRO A 337 -31.76 6.79 -0.05
N ARG A 338 -31.31 6.29 1.12
CA ARG A 338 -29.88 6.11 1.48
C ARG A 338 -29.75 4.95 2.50
N LYS A 339 -29.27 3.72 2.15
CA LYS A 339 -29.60 2.53 2.97
C LYS A 339 -28.60 1.35 3.13
N LEU A 340 -27.28 1.46 2.99
CA LEU A 340 -26.39 0.26 3.11
C LEU A 340 -26.50 -0.51 4.45
N ALA A 341 -26.50 0.18 5.60
CA ALA A 341 -26.73 -0.50 6.89
C ALA A 341 -28.14 -1.12 6.99
N LYS A 342 -29.16 -0.37 6.54
CA LYS A 342 -30.57 -0.79 6.46
C LYS A 342 -30.80 -1.99 5.51
N LYS A 343 -29.88 -2.24 4.56
CA LYS A 343 -29.80 -3.45 3.73
C LYS A 343 -29.26 -4.64 4.51
N LEU A 344 -28.06 -4.49 5.07
CA LEU A 344 -27.28 -5.60 5.61
C LEU A 344 -27.75 -6.09 6.98
N LEU A 345 -28.16 -5.20 7.90
CA LEU A 345 -28.61 -5.59 9.24
C LEU A 345 -29.74 -6.65 9.27
N PRO A 346 -30.79 -6.59 8.43
CA PRO A 346 -31.82 -7.64 8.35
C PRO A 346 -31.42 -8.89 7.53
N LEU A 347 -30.30 -8.87 6.80
CA LEU A 347 -29.85 -10.02 6.01
C LEU A 347 -29.12 -11.05 6.87
N ARG A 348 -29.16 -12.32 6.43
CA ARG A 348 -28.26 -13.36 6.96
C ARG A 348 -26.87 -13.11 6.37
N PRO A 349 -25.81 -13.02 7.19
CA PRO A 349 -24.45 -12.86 6.67
C PRO A 349 -24.01 -14.07 5.84
N LEU A 350 -23.33 -13.80 4.72
CA LEU A 350 -22.96 -14.74 3.66
C LEU A 350 -24.17 -15.51 3.09
N GLY A 351 -25.36 -14.90 3.10
CA GLY A 351 -26.65 -15.54 2.84
C GLY A 351 -26.81 -16.19 1.45
N LYS A 352 -25.93 -15.86 0.49
CA LYS A 352 -25.85 -16.44 -0.85
C LYS A 352 -24.70 -17.45 -1.05
N GLN A 353 -23.81 -17.63 -0.07
CA GLN A 353 -22.54 -18.34 -0.23
C GLN A 353 -22.35 -19.43 0.83
N VAL A 354 -21.79 -20.58 0.44
CA VAL A 354 -21.40 -21.64 1.37
C VAL A 354 -20.09 -21.26 2.08
N VAL A 355 -19.99 -21.56 3.37
CA VAL A 355 -18.75 -21.43 4.17
C VAL A 355 -18.24 -22.83 4.49
N HIS A 356 -16.95 -23.12 4.31
CA HIS A 356 -16.42 -24.46 4.61
C HIS A 356 -16.56 -24.79 6.11
N PRO A 357 -16.99 -26.00 6.54
CA PRO A 357 -17.16 -26.31 7.97
C PRO A 357 -15.86 -26.21 8.78
N GLN A 358 -14.71 -26.32 8.10
CA GLN A 358 -13.36 -26.14 8.65
C GLN A 358 -12.67 -24.85 8.15
N ASP A 359 -13.43 -23.82 7.73
CA ASP A 359 -12.92 -22.44 7.60
C ASP A 359 -12.30 -22.00 8.94
N SER A 360 -11.14 -21.34 8.91
CA SER A 360 -10.33 -21.01 10.09
C SER A 360 -10.96 -19.97 11.02
N VAL A 361 -11.89 -19.15 10.53
CA VAL A 361 -12.53 -18.02 11.24
C VAL A 361 -14.03 -18.23 11.38
N LEU A 362 -14.69 -18.78 10.35
CA LEU A 362 -16.14 -18.89 10.20
C LEU A 362 -16.66 -20.33 10.32
N GLY A 363 -15.80 -21.35 10.35
CA GLY A 363 -16.21 -22.76 10.28
C GLY A 363 -17.18 -23.18 11.39
N ALA A 364 -16.98 -22.69 12.62
CA ALA A 364 -17.90 -22.92 13.74
C ALA A 364 -19.33 -22.41 13.46
N ASP A 365 -19.45 -21.26 12.80
CA ASP A 365 -20.72 -20.62 12.44
C ASP A 365 -21.24 -21.05 11.05
N SER A 366 -20.54 -21.91 10.30
CA SER A 366 -20.97 -22.35 8.96
C SER A 366 -22.31 -23.11 8.99
N ARG A 367 -23.21 -22.85 8.04
CA ARG A 367 -24.44 -23.65 7.80
C ARG A 367 -24.27 -24.74 6.73
N SER A 368 -23.06 -24.96 6.23
CA SER A 368 -22.77 -25.89 5.12
C SER A 368 -23.42 -27.27 5.33
N PRO A 369 -24.07 -27.85 4.29
CA PRO A 369 -24.07 -27.43 2.89
C PRO A 369 -25.02 -26.25 2.55
N LYS A 370 -25.72 -25.65 3.53
CA LYS A 370 -26.59 -24.48 3.27
C LYS A 370 -25.77 -23.17 3.34
N PRO A 371 -26.11 -22.15 2.53
CA PRO A 371 -25.45 -20.84 2.58
C PRO A 371 -25.52 -20.10 3.93
N GLY A 372 -24.54 -19.22 4.16
CA GLY A 372 -24.52 -18.25 5.25
C GLY A 372 -24.22 -18.80 6.65
N LEU A 373 -24.22 -17.89 7.63
CA LEU A 373 -23.85 -18.19 9.02
C LEU A 373 -25.05 -18.61 9.89
N LYS A 374 -24.80 -19.51 10.85
CA LYS A 374 -25.70 -19.92 11.94
C LYS A 374 -25.99 -18.71 12.83
N ASP A 375 -27.26 -18.49 13.13
CA ASP A 375 -27.78 -17.78 14.32
C ASP A 375 -27.10 -16.44 14.73
N LYS A 376 -26.52 -15.76 13.73
CA LYS A 376 -25.90 -14.45 13.81
C LYS A 376 -26.49 -13.55 12.72
N THR A 377 -26.93 -12.36 13.10
CA THR A 377 -27.12 -11.24 12.15
C THR A 377 -25.86 -10.38 12.10
N TYR A 378 -25.76 -9.48 11.12
CA TYR A 378 -24.76 -8.42 11.15
C TYR A 378 -24.86 -7.56 12.43
N GLY A 379 -26.08 -7.36 12.96
CA GLY A 379 -26.29 -6.71 14.23
C GLY A 379 -25.63 -7.44 15.42
N GLN A 380 -25.75 -8.77 15.51
CA GLN A 380 -25.01 -9.54 16.52
C GLN A 380 -23.49 -9.46 16.31
N LEU A 381 -23.00 -9.59 15.07
CA LEU A 381 -21.55 -9.54 14.81
C LEU A 381 -20.93 -8.18 15.21
N ILE A 382 -21.64 -7.07 14.98
CA ILE A 382 -21.22 -5.73 15.47
C ILE A 382 -21.29 -5.67 17.01
N GLN A 383 -22.35 -6.20 17.63
CA GLN A 383 -22.49 -6.25 19.09
C GLN A 383 -21.46 -7.14 19.78
N ASP A 384 -20.97 -8.18 19.11
CA ASP A 384 -19.90 -9.06 19.58
C ASP A 384 -18.53 -8.38 19.44
N ALA A 385 -18.28 -7.64 18.35
CA ALA A 385 -16.98 -7.01 18.06
C ALA A 385 -16.72 -5.67 18.79
N PHE A 386 -17.73 -4.78 18.87
CA PHE A 386 -17.53 -3.37 19.23
C PHE A 386 -18.15 -2.97 20.58
N LYS A 387 -17.57 -1.94 21.21
CA LYS A 387 -18.08 -1.38 22.47
C LYS A 387 -19.46 -0.71 22.31
N PRO A 388 -20.35 -0.77 23.33
CA PRO A 388 -21.74 -0.34 23.21
C PRO A 388 -21.93 1.15 22.96
N GLU A 389 -21.02 2.02 23.40
CA GLU A 389 -21.06 3.47 23.14
C GLU A 389 -21.01 3.85 21.65
N TRP A 390 -20.67 2.89 20.77
CA TRP A 390 -20.65 3.09 19.32
C TRP A 390 -21.89 2.54 18.59
N TRP A 391 -22.75 1.75 19.23
CA TRP A 391 -23.94 1.15 18.58
C TRP A 391 -25.24 1.18 19.39
N LYS A 392 -25.19 1.43 20.71
CA LYS A 392 -26.36 1.38 21.62
C LYS A 392 -26.82 2.77 22.04
N SER A 393 -28.03 3.14 21.62
CA SER A 393 -28.69 4.41 22.00
C SER A 393 -30.20 4.26 22.12
N ASN A 394 -30.82 5.17 22.87
CA ASN A 394 -32.26 5.46 22.89
C ASN A 394 -32.62 6.72 22.08
N GLN A 395 -31.63 7.51 21.67
CA GLN A 395 -31.77 8.56 20.66
C GLN A 395 -31.43 8.00 19.28
N LEU A 396 -32.13 8.49 18.26
CA LEU A 396 -31.80 8.28 16.85
C LEU A 396 -31.02 9.48 16.31
N ILE A 397 -30.26 9.26 15.24
CA ILE A 397 -29.67 10.32 14.43
C ILE A 397 -30.62 10.57 13.26
N GLN A 398 -31.15 11.79 13.12
CA GLN A 398 -31.84 12.21 11.91
C GLN A 398 -30.87 13.00 11.03
N VAL A 399 -30.97 12.80 9.72
CA VAL A 399 -30.28 13.61 8.71
C VAL A 399 -31.32 14.20 7.76
N ASP A 400 -31.14 15.42 7.28
CA ASP A 400 -32.08 16.05 6.35
C ASP A 400 -31.61 16.02 4.87
N ALA A 401 -32.32 16.73 4.00
CA ALA A 401 -31.96 16.85 2.59
C ALA A 401 -30.63 17.60 2.44
N GLU A 402 -30.40 18.62 3.27
CA GLU A 402 -29.19 19.45 3.32
C GLU A 402 -27.98 18.73 3.95
N GLY A 403 -28.17 17.56 4.57
CA GLY A 403 -27.12 16.79 5.25
C GLY A 403 -26.78 17.30 6.65
N ARG A 404 -27.62 18.15 7.26
CA ARG A 404 -27.52 18.53 8.66
C ARG A 404 -27.94 17.34 9.53
N ARG A 405 -27.32 17.20 10.70
CA ARG A 405 -27.40 16.02 11.54
C ARG A 405 -27.91 16.40 12.92
N THR A 406 -28.97 15.76 13.39
CA THR A 406 -29.64 16.08 14.68
C THR A 406 -29.95 14.81 15.48
N PHE A 407 -30.11 14.93 16.79
CA PHE A 407 -30.47 13.81 17.66
C PHE A 407 -31.95 13.90 18.04
N VAL A 408 -32.74 12.90 17.66
CA VAL A 408 -34.18 12.83 17.93
C VAL A 408 -34.51 11.74 18.96
N LYS A 409 -35.65 11.88 19.65
CA LYS A 409 -36.15 10.91 20.63
C LYS A 409 -37.51 10.41 20.16
N LYS A 410 -37.56 9.16 19.71
CA LYS A 410 -38.79 8.44 19.34
C LYS A 410 -39.03 7.29 20.34
N PRO A 411 -40.02 7.38 21.25
CA PRO A 411 -40.27 6.35 22.27
C PRO A 411 -40.69 5.00 21.70
N ASP A 412 -41.38 5.02 20.56
CA ASP A 412 -41.85 3.90 19.76
C ASP A 412 -40.75 3.26 18.88
N ARG A 413 -39.66 3.99 18.63
CA ARG A 413 -38.55 3.62 17.74
C ARG A 413 -38.96 3.32 16.29
N SER A 414 -40.04 3.91 15.79
CA SER A 414 -40.29 3.94 14.33
C SER A 414 -39.13 4.64 13.62
N LEU A 415 -38.65 4.09 12.52
CA LEU A 415 -37.57 4.69 11.72
C LEU A 415 -38.16 5.27 10.44
N GLU A 416 -38.11 6.59 10.29
CA GLU A 416 -38.27 7.19 8.96
C GLU A 416 -37.12 6.80 8.03
N THR A 417 -37.30 7.00 6.72
CA THR A 417 -36.23 6.80 5.74
C THR A 417 -34.95 7.54 6.14
N ASN A 418 -35.07 8.74 6.69
CA ASN A 418 -33.96 9.62 7.07
C ASN A 418 -33.54 9.57 8.56
N GLU A 419 -34.03 8.58 9.32
CA GLU A 419 -33.66 8.36 10.74
C GLU A 419 -32.84 7.08 10.93
N TYR A 420 -31.88 7.12 11.85
CA TYR A 420 -30.87 6.08 12.03
C TYR A 420 -30.70 5.72 13.49
N THR A 421 -30.67 4.42 13.78
CA THR A 421 -30.06 3.95 15.03
C THR A 421 -28.56 4.28 15.03
N LEU A 422 -27.96 4.33 16.22
CA LEU A 422 -26.52 4.58 16.36
C LEU A 422 -25.68 3.52 15.61
N MET A 423 -26.14 2.27 15.54
CA MET A 423 -25.48 1.20 14.78
C MET A 423 -25.47 1.47 13.27
N GLU A 424 -26.59 1.92 12.69
CA GLU A 424 -26.67 2.21 11.26
C GLU A 424 -25.87 3.47 10.93
N TYR A 425 -25.95 4.52 11.77
CA TYR A 425 -25.20 5.75 11.56
C TYR A 425 -23.68 5.55 11.64
N ASN A 426 -23.19 4.57 12.41
CA ASN A 426 -21.76 4.27 12.53
C ASN A 426 -21.29 3.11 11.64
N PHE A 427 -22.08 2.66 10.65
CA PHE A 427 -21.79 1.40 9.95
C PHE A 427 -20.43 1.37 9.20
N SER A 428 -19.96 2.47 8.61
CA SER A 428 -18.65 2.51 7.96
C SER A 428 -17.46 2.40 8.93
N LEU A 429 -17.59 2.84 10.18
CA LEU A 429 -16.60 2.59 11.23
C LEU A 429 -16.43 1.08 11.47
N PHE A 430 -17.55 0.37 11.59
CA PHE A 430 -17.55 -1.08 11.81
C PHE A 430 -17.04 -1.82 10.58
N PHE A 431 -17.47 -1.41 9.38
CA PHE A 431 -17.02 -2.00 8.12
C PHE A 431 -15.51 -1.87 7.97
N GLY A 432 -14.98 -0.64 8.04
CA GLY A 432 -13.56 -0.36 7.87
C GLY A 432 -12.69 -1.08 8.90
N LEU A 433 -13.01 -0.98 10.19
CA LEU A 433 -12.21 -1.61 11.25
C LEU A 433 -12.29 -3.14 11.23
N ALA A 434 -13.46 -3.72 10.93
CA ALA A 434 -13.58 -5.18 10.85
C ALA A 434 -12.82 -5.73 9.65
N VAL A 435 -12.98 -5.14 8.46
CA VAL A 435 -12.27 -5.57 7.24
C VAL A 435 -10.76 -5.39 7.39
N GLN A 436 -10.29 -4.26 7.94
CA GLN A 436 -8.87 -4.09 8.28
C GLN A 436 -8.36 -5.21 9.18
N LEU A 437 -9.08 -5.55 10.25
CA LEU A 437 -8.61 -6.58 11.18
C LEU A 437 -8.55 -7.97 10.54
N TYR A 438 -9.41 -8.25 9.58
CA TYR A 438 -9.31 -9.44 8.74
C TYR A 438 -8.12 -9.38 7.76
N GLU A 439 -7.95 -8.28 7.01
CA GLU A 439 -6.82 -8.11 6.07
C GLU A 439 -5.45 -8.14 6.79
N SER A 440 -5.39 -7.64 8.04
CA SER A 440 -4.24 -7.77 8.96
C SER A 440 -3.90 -9.21 9.36
N THR A 441 -4.73 -10.22 9.05
CA THR A 441 -4.35 -11.64 9.21
C THR A 441 -3.73 -12.25 7.95
N LEU A 442 -3.88 -11.62 6.78
CA LEU A 442 -3.48 -12.15 5.48
C LEU A 442 -1.96 -11.98 5.22
N ILE A 443 -1.15 -12.55 6.11
CA ILE A 443 0.30 -12.33 6.16
C ILE A 443 1.07 -13.54 5.61
N ALA A 444 1.71 -13.36 4.45
CA ALA A 444 2.51 -14.37 3.76
C ALA A 444 4.00 -14.27 4.16
N ASN A 445 4.32 -14.99 5.25
CA ASN A 445 5.59 -14.96 6.00
C ASN A 445 6.23 -16.34 6.24
N ASP A 446 5.95 -17.32 5.39
CA ASP A 446 6.60 -18.65 5.37
C ASP A 446 7.05 -19.03 3.95
N THR A 447 7.51 -18.05 3.19
CA THR A 447 8.11 -18.23 1.86
C THR A 447 9.44 -18.98 1.94
N PRO A 448 9.94 -19.58 0.84
CA PRO A 448 11.31 -20.06 0.72
C PRO A 448 12.35 -19.01 1.17
N PHE A 449 12.13 -17.73 0.86
CA PHE A 449 12.96 -16.61 1.30
C PHE A 449 12.91 -16.36 2.83
N ASP A 450 11.73 -16.35 3.46
CA ASP A 450 11.62 -16.21 4.93
C ASP A 450 12.37 -17.35 5.65
N ARG A 451 12.21 -18.58 5.15
CA ARG A 451 12.88 -19.76 5.68
C ARG A 451 14.39 -19.67 5.54
N PHE A 452 14.89 -19.09 4.45
CA PHE A 452 16.31 -18.78 4.24
C PHE A 452 16.83 -17.74 5.24
N LEU A 453 16.08 -16.66 5.48
CA LEU A 453 16.41 -15.65 6.51
C LEU A 453 16.31 -16.22 7.94
N GLU A 454 15.46 -17.22 8.17
CA GLU A 454 15.39 -18.05 9.39
C GLU A 454 16.53 -19.09 9.48
N GLY A 455 17.58 -18.99 8.65
CA GLY A 455 18.78 -19.81 8.71
C GLY A 455 18.71 -21.15 7.95
N LYS A 456 17.58 -21.49 7.31
CA LYS A 456 17.47 -22.68 6.46
C LYS A 456 18.03 -22.36 5.07
N THR A 457 19.36 -22.30 4.96
CA THR A 457 20.10 -21.87 3.74
C THR A 457 19.70 -22.63 2.47
N ASN A 458 19.23 -23.87 2.60
CA ASN A 458 18.81 -24.71 1.48
C ASN A 458 17.32 -24.53 1.10
N ALA A 459 16.61 -23.57 1.70
CA ALA A 459 15.23 -23.27 1.35
C ALA A 459 15.10 -22.54 -0.01
N LEU A 460 16.12 -21.76 -0.39
CA LEU A 460 16.27 -21.22 -1.75
C LEU A 460 17.24 -22.10 -2.56
N THR A 461 16.92 -22.37 -3.82
CA THR A 461 17.85 -23.04 -4.75
C THR A 461 19.07 -22.17 -5.04
N SER A 462 20.15 -22.76 -5.57
CA SER A 462 21.36 -22.00 -5.96
C SER A 462 21.06 -20.87 -6.95
N GLU A 463 20.14 -21.11 -7.89
CA GLU A 463 19.67 -20.12 -8.87
C GLU A 463 18.89 -18.98 -8.19
N GLN A 464 18.03 -19.31 -7.22
CA GLN A 464 17.31 -18.32 -6.42
C GLN A 464 18.25 -17.48 -5.55
N GLN A 465 19.33 -18.06 -5.05
CA GLN A 465 20.35 -17.32 -4.30
C GLN A 465 21.18 -16.40 -5.20
N GLN A 466 21.43 -16.78 -6.45
CA GLN A 466 22.02 -15.90 -7.48
C GLN A 466 21.06 -14.75 -7.83
N GLY A 467 19.77 -15.05 -8.02
CA GLY A 467 18.73 -14.05 -8.24
C GLY A 467 18.61 -13.04 -7.09
N LYS A 468 18.70 -13.51 -5.83
CA LYS A 468 18.77 -12.64 -4.64
C LYS A 468 19.96 -11.68 -4.71
N GLN A 469 21.15 -12.18 -5.07
CA GLN A 469 22.37 -11.35 -5.20
C GLN A 469 22.25 -10.30 -6.31
N LEU A 470 21.56 -10.63 -7.42
CA LEU A 470 21.24 -9.66 -8.47
C LEU A 470 20.25 -8.61 -7.97
N PHE A 471 19.16 -9.02 -7.31
CA PHE A 471 18.09 -8.17 -6.78
C PHE A 471 18.60 -7.13 -5.76
N GLU A 472 19.50 -7.56 -4.87
CA GLU A 472 20.15 -6.72 -3.86
C GLU A 472 21.35 -5.91 -4.41
N GLY A 473 21.92 -6.36 -5.54
CA GLY A 473 23.12 -5.80 -6.17
C GLY A 473 22.84 -5.22 -7.55
N LYS A 474 23.30 -5.92 -8.60
CA LYS A 474 23.37 -5.42 -9.99
C LYS A 474 22.04 -4.88 -10.54
N ALA A 475 20.93 -5.56 -10.25
CA ALA A 475 19.61 -5.18 -10.73
C ALA A 475 18.94 -4.07 -9.89
N PHE A 476 19.53 -3.71 -8.74
CA PHE A 476 19.16 -2.58 -7.88
C PHE A 476 17.70 -2.56 -7.39
N CYS A 477 16.95 -3.66 -7.55
CA CYS A 477 15.53 -3.77 -7.22
C CYS A 477 15.22 -3.43 -5.75
N ILE A 478 16.16 -3.77 -4.85
CA ILE A 478 16.11 -3.47 -3.43
C ILE A 478 15.95 -1.97 -3.12
N ALA A 479 16.31 -1.05 -4.02
CA ALA A 479 16.17 0.39 -3.81
C ALA A 479 14.70 0.86 -3.66
N CYS A 480 13.77 0.18 -4.33
CA CYS A 480 12.32 0.43 -4.23
C CYS A 480 11.59 -0.65 -3.42
N HIS A 481 12.13 -1.87 -3.39
CA HIS A 481 11.57 -3.03 -2.70
C HIS A 481 12.35 -3.37 -1.42
N VAL A 482 12.58 -2.35 -0.59
CA VAL A 482 13.31 -2.45 0.69
C VAL A 482 12.60 -3.31 1.74
N GLY A 483 13.36 -3.76 2.73
CA GLY A 483 12.83 -4.35 3.96
C GLY A 483 12.35 -5.79 3.81
N SER A 484 11.85 -6.35 4.91
CA SER A 484 11.31 -7.72 4.96
C SER A 484 9.98 -7.81 4.22
N GLU A 485 9.28 -6.68 4.16
CA GLU A 485 8.03 -6.38 3.48
C GLU A 485 8.20 -6.25 1.95
N LEU A 486 9.43 -6.03 1.47
CA LEU A 486 9.79 -5.82 0.06
C LEU A 486 9.07 -4.64 -0.62
N THR A 487 8.89 -3.54 0.11
CA THR A 487 8.34 -2.27 -0.41
C THR A 487 8.79 -1.05 0.42
N ALA A 488 9.19 0.02 -0.27
CA ALA A 488 9.48 1.32 0.33
C ALA A 488 8.23 2.06 0.84
N ALA A 489 7.02 1.58 0.53
CA ALA A 489 5.75 2.15 0.99
C ALA A 489 5.25 1.54 2.32
N SER A 490 6.05 0.71 2.99
CA SER A 490 5.69 0.14 4.28
C SER A 490 5.66 1.21 5.39
N THR A 491 4.81 1.02 6.40
CA THR A 491 4.73 1.88 7.60
C THR A 491 6.06 1.92 8.36
N SER A 492 6.81 0.82 8.37
CA SER A 492 8.16 0.73 8.94
C SER A 492 9.17 1.60 8.18
N ASN A 493 9.16 1.57 6.84
CA ASN A 493 10.06 2.37 6.02
C ASN A 493 9.67 3.85 6.04
N VAL A 494 8.37 4.18 6.00
CA VAL A 494 7.87 5.56 6.14
C VAL A 494 8.18 6.15 7.52
N ALA A 495 8.17 5.34 8.59
CA ALA A 495 8.61 5.79 9.92
C ALA A 495 10.13 6.05 10.00
N LYS A 496 10.94 5.36 9.18
CA LYS A 496 12.40 5.49 9.11
C LYS A 496 12.87 6.63 8.20
N GLU A 497 12.31 6.73 7.00
CA GLU A 497 12.70 7.67 5.95
C GLU A 497 11.90 8.99 5.97
N GLY A 498 10.80 9.02 6.73
CA GLY A 498 9.79 10.09 6.67
C GLY A 498 8.74 9.85 5.58
N ARG A 499 7.62 10.57 5.66
CA ARG A 499 6.48 10.48 4.72
C ARG A 499 6.81 11.02 3.32
N ILE A 500 7.71 12.00 3.26
CA ILE A 500 8.20 12.65 2.04
C ILE A 500 9.71 12.84 2.19
N LYS A 501 10.47 12.68 1.10
CA LYS A 501 11.93 12.71 1.11
C LYS A 501 12.53 13.31 -0.16
N ARG A 502 13.86 13.40 -0.24
CA ARG A 502 14.60 13.79 -1.45
C ARG A 502 14.87 12.54 -2.30
N ALA A 503 14.37 12.55 -3.53
CA ALA A 503 14.51 11.49 -4.51
C ALA A 503 15.99 11.27 -4.91
N PRO A 504 16.43 10.02 -5.14
CA PRO A 504 17.73 9.75 -5.76
C PRO A 504 17.71 10.11 -7.25
N PHE A 505 16.56 9.93 -7.92
CA PHE A 505 16.34 10.24 -9.34
C PHE A 505 14.89 10.72 -9.56
N PRO A 506 14.65 11.92 -10.12
CA PRO A 506 15.65 12.94 -10.45
C PRO A 506 16.34 13.48 -9.17
N PRO A 507 17.68 13.65 -9.15
CA PRO A 507 18.40 13.91 -7.90
C PRO A 507 17.90 15.15 -7.14
N ASN A 508 17.62 14.96 -5.86
CA ASN A 508 17.11 15.97 -4.94
C ASN A 508 15.69 16.51 -5.21
N SER A 509 14.89 15.96 -6.14
CA SER A 509 13.46 16.31 -6.20
C SER A 509 12.73 15.88 -4.92
N PRO A 510 11.72 16.61 -4.40
CA PRO A 510 10.84 16.06 -3.38
C PRO A 510 9.97 14.92 -3.95
N GLU A 511 9.80 13.84 -3.20
CA GLU A 511 8.92 12.71 -3.52
C GLU A 511 8.12 12.25 -2.28
N ASP A 512 6.99 11.58 -2.50
CA ASP A 512 6.30 10.82 -1.46
C ASP A 512 6.99 9.46 -1.26
N THR A 513 7.34 9.12 -0.01
CA THR A 513 8.14 7.91 0.26
C THR A 513 7.41 6.64 -0.18
N GLY A 514 8.06 5.89 -1.08
CA GLY A 514 7.54 4.62 -1.61
C GLY A 514 6.63 4.76 -2.84
N PHE A 515 6.57 5.95 -3.46
CA PHE A 515 5.83 6.19 -4.70
C PHE A 515 6.80 6.59 -5.82
N PHE A 516 6.78 5.86 -6.93
CA PHE A 516 7.75 6.01 -8.02
C PHE A 516 7.08 5.99 -9.39
N ASN A 517 7.57 6.81 -10.33
CA ASN A 517 7.23 6.68 -11.75
C ASN A 517 8.35 5.90 -12.47
N ILE A 518 8.05 4.67 -12.89
CA ILE A 518 8.96 3.78 -13.62
C ILE A 518 8.74 3.79 -15.14
N GLY A 519 7.86 4.65 -15.65
CA GLY A 519 7.60 4.80 -17.08
C GLY A 519 6.88 3.62 -17.72
N VAL A 520 5.83 3.08 -17.08
CA VAL A 520 4.92 2.09 -17.69
C VAL A 520 4.07 2.74 -18.78
N THR A 521 3.48 3.89 -18.47
CA THR A 521 2.61 4.72 -19.32
C THR A 521 3.02 6.19 -19.18
N PRO A 522 2.76 7.04 -20.19
CA PRO A 522 2.79 8.50 -20.07
C PRO A 522 1.98 9.03 -18.86
N THR A 523 2.50 10.08 -18.22
CA THR A 523 1.84 10.74 -17.07
C THR A 523 0.50 11.39 -17.42
N THR A 524 0.26 11.64 -18.71
CA THR A 524 -1.02 12.10 -19.24
C THR A 524 -2.04 10.99 -19.41
N GLU A 525 -1.66 9.71 -19.41
CA GLU A 525 -2.59 8.56 -19.49
C GLU A 525 -3.08 8.13 -18.10
N ASP A 526 -2.21 8.20 -17.10
CA ASP A 526 -2.61 8.13 -15.69
C ASP A 526 -1.72 9.06 -14.83
N PRO A 527 -2.25 10.20 -14.36
CA PRO A 527 -1.50 11.10 -13.48
C PRO A 527 -1.24 10.54 -12.08
N SER A 528 -1.96 9.49 -11.65
CA SER A 528 -1.78 8.78 -10.37
C SER A 528 -1.65 9.72 -9.16
N LEU A 529 -0.59 9.63 -8.35
CA LEU A 529 -0.32 10.51 -7.20
C LEU A 529 -0.22 12.02 -7.56
N GLY A 530 0.01 12.35 -8.84
CA GLY A 530 -0.02 13.72 -9.34
C GLY A 530 -1.41 14.36 -9.32
N SER A 531 -2.46 13.54 -9.24
CA SER A 531 -3.88 13.92 -9.22
C SER A 531 -4.30 14.69 -7.96
N LYS A 532 -5.59 15.02 -7.88
CA LYS A 532 -6.21 15.68 -6.72
C LYS A 532 -7.21 14.75 -6.04
N ASP A 533 -7.44 14.98 -4.74
CA ASP A 533 -8.56 14.41 -4.00
C ASP A 533 -9.91 15.08 -4.35
N ALA A 534 -11.00 14.52 -3.82
CA ALA A 534 -12.36 15.04 -4.02
C ALA A 534 -12.58 16.48 -3.48
N PHE A 535 -11.64 17.02 -2.71
CA PHE A 535 -11.65 18.39 -2.18
C PHE A 535 -10.76 19.33 -3.02
N GLY A 536 -10.14 18.83 -4.10
CA GLY A 536 -9.28 19.60 -5.01
C GLY A 536 -7.84 19.79 -4.53
N ASN A 537 -7.40 19.14 -3.44
CA ASN A 537 -6.01 19.20 -2.98
C ASN A 537 -5.17 18.10 -3.65
N PRO A 538 -3.86 18.30 -3.90
CA PRO A 538 -2.98 17.25 -4.41
C PRO A 538 -3.01 15.96 -3.58
N LEU A 539 -2.93 14.80 -4.24
CA LEU A 539 -2.74 13.52 -3.55
C LEU A 539 -1.33 13.45 -2.94
N SER A 540 -0.28 13.77 -3.72
CA SER A 540 1.10 13.90 -3.22
C SER A 540 1.19 14.79 -1.97
N GLU A 541 1.76 14.21 -0.91
CA GLU A 541 2.05 14.90 0.33
C GLU A 541 3.23 15.86 0.16
N ALA A 542 4.17 15.60 -0.74
CA ALA A 542 5.24 16.54 -1.07
C ALA A 542 4.67 17.83 -1.69
N ARG A 543 3.64 17.73 -2.55
CA ARG A 543 2.88 18.89 -3.04
C ARG A 543 2.08 19.57 -1.93
N LEU A 544 1.54 18.83 -0.94
CA LEU A 544 0.92 19.45 0.23
C LEU A 544 1.92 20.19 1.13
N ALA A 545 3.17 19.75 1.21
CA ALA A 545 4.22 20.45 1.96
C ALA A 545 4.61 21.77 1.29
N GLN A 546 4.83 21.79 -0.03
CA GLN A 546 5.08 23.03 -0.78
C GLN A 546 3.94 24.05 -0.62
N LEU A 547 2.69 23.59 -0.63
CA LEU A 547 1.50 24.45 -0.45
C LEU A 547 1.22 24.85 1.01
N GLY A 548 2.08 24.47 1.97
CA GLY A 548 1.85 24.72 3.41
C GLY A 548 0.64 23.99 4.00
N LYS A 549 0.05 23.04 3.27
CA LYS A 549 -1.18 22.32 3.63
C LYS A 549 -0.94 21.02 4.40
N PHE A 550 0.29 20.53 4.46
CA PHE A 550 0.65 19.23 5.07
C PHE A 550 0.09 19.09 6.50
N GLN A 551 0.45 19.99 7.42
CA GLN A 551 -0.03 19.97 8.82
C GLN A 551 -1.55 20.20 8.95
N LEU A 552 -2.16 20.94 8.02
CA LEU A 552 -3.61 21.19 8.02
C LEU A 552 -4.43 19.94 7.61
N LEU A 553 -3.94 19.17 6.63
CA LEU A 553 -4.69 18.07 6.02
C LEU A 553 -4.25 16.67 6.49
N LEU A 554 -3.07 16.55 7.11
CA LEU A 554 -2.46 15.26 7.50
C LEU A 554 -2.19 15.15 9.00
N GLY A 555 -2.40 16.22 9.78
CA GLY A 555 -2.30 16.23 11.25
C GLY A 555 -0.87 16.23 11.84
N GLU A 556 0.16 16.05 11.02
CA GLU A 556 1.57 16.00 11.41
C GLU A 556 2.37 17.10 10.71
N ASN A 557 3.51 17.54 11.25
CA ASN A 557 4.41 18.44 10.52
C ASN A 557 5.15 17.68 9.39
N PRO A 558 5.47 18.34 8.27
CA PRO A 558 6.33 17.74 7.26
C PRO A 558 7.73 17.46 7.83
N PRO A 559 8.43 16.41 7.36
CA PRO A 559 9.85 16.18 7.64
C PRO A 559 10.71 17.43 7.38
N THR A 560 11.81 17.57 8.12
CA THR A 560 12.77 18.67 7.87
C THR A 560 13.72 18.28 6.75
N PHE A 561 13.73 19.08 5.67
CA PHE A 561 14.55 18.83 4.48
C PHE A 561 15.88 19.60 4.53
N ASN A 562 16.94 18.99 3.98
CA ASN A 562 18.19 19.65 3.65
C ASN A 562 18.60 19.29 2.20
N PRO A 563 18.61 20.24 1.24
CA PRO A 563 18.15 21.62 1.38
C PRO A 563 16.62 21.69 1.67
N PRO A 564 16.14 22.74 2.36
CA PRO A 564 14.71 22.94 2.65
C PRO A 564 13.83 22.92 1.39
N LEU A 565 12.53 22.65 1.55
CA LEU A 565 11.58 22.66 0.44
C LEU A 565 11.44 24.06 -0.16
N ASN A 566 11.59 24.15 -1.48
CA ASN A 566 11.33 25.35 -2.26
C ASN A 566 9.87 25.32 -2.77
N PRO A 567 9.06 26.39 -2.58
CA PRO A 567 7.69 26.45 -3.09
C PRO A 567 7.52 26.26 -4.61
N THR A 568 8.58 26.41 -5.41
CA THR A 568 8.53 26.29 -6.88
C THR A 568 9.43 25.19 -7.46
N GLU A 569 10.00 24.30 -6.65
CA GLU A 569 10.77 23.17 -7.19
C GLU A 569 9.88 22.05 -7.73
N PHE A 570 10.42 21.27 -8.68
CA PHE A 570 9.70 20.14 -9.27
C PHE A 570 9.53 19.00 -8.26
N VAL A 571 8.27 18.61 -7.99
CA VAL A 571 7.91 17.45 -7.17
C VAL A 571 7.62 16.24 -8.04
N PHE A 572 8.33 15.15 -7.78
CA PHE A 572 8.19 13.87 -8.46
C PHE A 572 6.94 13.13 -7.96
N ALA A 573 5.81 13.34 -8.65
CA ALA A 573 4.51 12.76 -8.30
C ALA A 573 3.64 12.37 -9.50
N ASP A 574 3.79 12.99 -10.67
CA ASP A 574 2.97 12.68 -11.84
C ASP A 574 3.31 11.29 -12.39
N GLY A 575 2.29 10.44 -12.51
CA GLY A 575 2.47 9.02 -12.82
C GLY A 575 3.29 8.25 -11.78
N ALA A 576 3.42 8.75 -10.55
CA ALA A 576 4.08 8.01 -9.47
C ALA A 576 3.10 7.07 -8.77
N PHE A 577 3.46 5.79 -8.70
CA PHE A 577 2.63 4.71 -8.13
C PHE A 577 3.30 4.11 -6.90
N LYS A 578 2.49 3.63 -5.96
CA LYS A 578 2.99 2.91 -4.79
C LYS A 578 3.80 1.67 -5.21
N ALA A 579 5.01 1.50 -4.66
CA ALA A 579 5.77 0.27 -4.80
C ALA A 579 4.99 -0.92 -4.19
N PRO A 580 4.65 -1.98 -4.96
CA PRO A 580 4.02 -3.17 -4.41
C PRO A 580 5.02 -4.00 -3.60
N GLY A 581 4.53 -4.77 -2.62
CA GLY A 581 5.31 -5.86 -2.04
C GLY A 581 5.40 -7.03 -3.04
N LEU A 582 6.55 -7.71 -3.09
CA LEU A 582 6.81 -8.76 -4.10
C LEU A 582 6.51 -10.20 -3.64
N ARG A 583 5.87 -10.36 -2.48
CA ARG A 583 5.53 -11.67 -1.91
C ARG A 583 4.32 -12.27 -2.62
N ASN A 584 4.45 -13.52 -3.06
CA ASN A 584 3.52 -14.22 -3.95
C ASN A 584 3.36 -13.59 -5.35
N VAL A 585 4.33 -12.79 -5.82
CA VAL A 585 4.21 -12.10 -7.13
C VAL A 585 4.03 -13.08 -8.30
N GLU A 586 4.52 -14.32 -8.19
CA GLU A 586 4.22 -15.44 -9.10
C GLU A 586 2.71 -15.67 -9.36
N LEU A 587 1.87 -15.37 -8.37
CA LEU A 587 0.43 -15.62 -8.32
C LEU A 587 -0.41 -14.34 -8.55
N THR A 588 0.21 -13.22 -8.92
CA THR A 588 -0.48 -11.92 -9.08
C THR A 588 -0.24 -11.32 -10.46
N ALA A 589 -0.31 -12.17 -11.49
CA ALA A 589 -0.42 -11.75 -12.88
C ALA A 589 -1.88 -11.38 -13.21
N PRO A 590 -2.13 -10.39 -14.08
CA PRO A 590 -1.16 -9.62 -14.84
C PRO A 590 -0.50 -8.49 -14.02
N TYR A 591 0.60 -7.94 -14.54
CA TYR A 591 1.54 -7.09 -13.78
C TYR A 591 1.43 -5.59 -14.09
N PHE A 592 1.97 -4.78 -13.17
CA PHE A 592 1.88 -3.31 -13.11
C PHE A 592 0.45 -2.76 -12.90
N HIS A 593 0.33 -1.46 -12.65
CA HIS A 593 -0.95 -0.78 -12.40
C HIS A 593 -1.90 -0.77 -13.61
N ASN A 594 -1.42 -1.07 -14.82
CA ASN A 594 -2.24 -1.23 -16.01
C ASN A 594 -2.49 -2.71 -16.38
N GLY A 595 -1.91 -3.68 -15.67
CA GLY A 595 -2.05 -5.10 -16.00
C GLY A 595 -1.49 -5.44 -17.39
N GLY A 596 -0.60 -4.62 -17.93
CA GLY A 596 -0.18 -4.69 -19.33
C GLY A 596 0.91 -5.72 -19.64
N HIS A 597 1.29 -6.58 -18.69
CA HIS A 597 2.31 -7.63 -18.86
C HIS A 597 1.80 -8.94 -18.23
N ALA A 598 1.97 -10.08 -18.89
CA ALA A 598 1.42 -11.37 -18.46
C ALA A 598 2.40 -12.24 -17.64
N THR A 599 3.71 -12.05 -17.80
CA THR A 599 4.72 -12.94 -17.17
C THR A 599 5.83 -12.16 -16.44
N LEU A 600 6.47 -12.81 -15.45
CA LEU A 600 7.60 -12.21 -14.71
C LEU A 600 8.80 -11.96 -15.62
N GLU A 601 9.01 -12.80 -16.63
CA GLU A 601 10.04 -12.66 -17.65
C GLU A 601 9.83 -11.35 -18.43
N GLN A 602 8.58 -11.02 -18.82
CA GLN A 602 8.23 -9.73 -19.43
C GLN A 602 8.48 -8.54 -18.48
N VAL A 603 8.19 -8.68 -17.17
CA VAL A 603 8.47 -7.64 -16.16
C VAL A 603 9.96 -7.39 -15.99
N ILE A 604 10.79 -8.44 -15.97
CA ILE A 604 12.25 -8.29 -15.90
C ILE A 604 12.80 -7.68 -17.20
N ASP A 605 12.26 -8.03 -18.37
CA ASP A 605 12.65 -7.39 -19.63
C ASP A 605 12.26 -5.91 -19.70
N PHE A 606 11.07 -5.52 -19.18
CA PHE A 606 10.69 -4.12 -19.01
C PHE A 606 11.73 -3.33 -18.21
N TYR A 607 12.19 -3.85 -17.07
CA TYR A 607 13.23 -3.17 -16.28
C TYR A 607 14.60 -3.21 -16.98
N ASN A 608 14.96 -4.31 -17.66
CA ASN A 608 16.24 -4.43 -18.34
C ASN A 608 16.43 -3.41 -19.48
N GLN A 609 15.33 -2.96 -20.11
CA GLN A 609 15.35 -1.86 -21.10
C GLN A 609 15.18 -0.44 -20.52
N GLY A 610 14.99 -0.29 -19.20
CA GLY A 610 14.78 1.00 -18.52
C GLY A 610 13.31 1.46 -18.39
N GLY A 611 12.35 0.55 -18.65
CA GLY A 611 10.93 0.83 -18.76
C GLY A 611 10.51 1.33 -20.15
N ASN A 612 9.20 1.32 -20.45
CA ASN A 612 8.66 1.70 -21.77
C ASN A 612 9.09 3.12 -22.18
N LEU A 613 9.08 4.06 -21.22
CA LEU A 613 9.51 5.45 -21.43
C LEU A 613 11.00 5.70 -21.13
N ARG A 614 11.78 4.66 -20.81
CA ARG A 614 13.22 4.74 -20.49
C ARG A 614 13.58 5.74 -19.39
N LEU A 615 12.71 5.84 -18.37
CA LEU A 615 12.91 6.71 -17.20
C LEU A 615 13.91 6.12 -16.19
N LEU A 616 14.17 4.80 -16.28
CA LEU A 616 15.17 4.11 -15.46
C LEU A 616 16.42 3.78 -16.29
N PRO A 617 17.62 3.74 -15.68
CA PRO A 617 18.79 3.14 -16.32
C PRO A 617 18.52 1.66 -16.68
N PRO A 618 18.88 1.19 -17.89
CA PRO A 618 18.76 -0.23 -18.24
C PRO A 618 19.71 -1.09 -17.39
N LEU A 619 19.23 -2.23 -16.90
CA LEU A 619 19.94 -3.06 -15.91
C LEU A 619 21.15 -3.83 -16.48
N GLY A 620 21.24 -3.99 -17.80
CA GLY A 620 22.36 -4.66 -18.46
C GLY A 620 22.51 -6.14 -18.10
N LEU A 621 21.38 -6.84 -17.91
CA LEU A 621 21.32 -8.25 -17.50
C LEU A 621 21.41 -9.20 -18.71
N SER A 622 22.16 -10.28 -18.54
CA SER A 622 22.21 -11.42 -19.47
C SER A 622 20.91 -12.25 -19.41
N PRO A 623 20.64 -13.12 -20.40
CA PRO A 623 19.49 -14.04 -20.36
C PRO A 623 19.44 -14.88 -19.07
N GLU A 624 20.60 -15.34 -18.59
CA GLU A 624 20.75 -16.16 -17.40
C GLU A 624 20.50 -15.35 -16.11
N GLU A 625 21.02 -14.11 -16.04
CA GLU A 625 20.76 -13.21 -14.91
C GLU A 625 19.27 -12.85 -14.80
N LYS A 626 18.56 -12.70 -15.94
CA LYS A 626 17.10 -12.52 -15.95
C LYS A 626 16.36 -13.74 -15.42
N GLN A 627 16.78 -14.95 -15.82
CA GLN A 627 16.19 -16.21 -15.33
C GLN A 627 16.40 -16.37 -13.82
N GLN A 628 17.60 -16.08 -13.32
CA GLN A 628 17.93 -16.08 -11.90
C GLN A 628 17.03 -15.12 -11.09
N LEU A 629 16.82 -13.88 -11.56
CA LEU A 629 15.88 -12.94 -10.93
C LEU A 629 14.45 -13.50 -10.87
N VAL A 630 13.95 -14.05 -11.99
CA VAL A 630 12.61 -14.65 -12.04
C VAL A 630 12.50 -15.86 -11.10
N ALA A 631 13.53 -16.69 -11.00
CA ALA A 631 13.59 -17.79 -10.05
C ALA A 631 13.50 -17.28 -8.60
N PHE A 632 14.26 -16.23 -8.26
CA PHE A 632 14.19 -15.58 -6.94
C PHE A 632 12.79 -15.03 -6.63
N LEU A 633 12.12 -14.38 -7.59
CA LEU A 633 10.74 -13.91 -7.41
C LEU A 633 9.75 -15.06 -7.16
N LYS A 634 9.92 -16.20 -7.82
CA LYS A 634 9.17 -17.45 -7.54
C LYS A 634 9.52 -18.03 -6.15
N GLY A 635 10.70 -17.70 -5.61
CA GLY A 635 11.10 -17.97 -4.22
C GLY A 635 10.46 -17.06 -3.15
N LEU A 636 9.66 -16.07 -3.56
CA LEU A 636 8.87 -15.20 -2.68
C LEU A 636 7.41 -15.67 -2.51
N THR A 637 7.05 -16.84 -3.05
CA THR A 637 5.70 -17.43 -2.93
C THR A 637 5.54 -18.23 -1.65
N ASP A 638 4.44 -18.04 -0.93
CA ASP A 638 4.06 -18.79 0.26
C ASP A 638 3.09 -19.90 -0.13
N GLU A 639 3.44 -21.15 0.13
CA GLU A 639 2.63 -22.32 -0.22
C GLU A 639 1.33 -22.44 0.61
N ARG A 640 1.08 -21.52 1.54
CA ARG A 640 -0.26 -21.32 2.12
C ARG A 640 -1.16 -20.49 1.21
N VAL A 641 -0.61 -19.54 0.46
CA VAL A 641 -1.34 -18.72 -0.51
C VAL A 641 -1.69 -19.54 -1.74
N ARG A 642 -0.70 -20.23 -2.35
CA ARG A 642 -0.90 -21.06 -3.56
C ARG A 642 -2.03 -22.10 -3.40
N TYR A 643 -2.19 -22.64 -2.20
CA TYR A 643 -3.15 -23.68 -1.88
C TYR A 643 -4.29 -23.21 -0.95
N GLU A 644 -4.53 -21.89 -0.83
CA GLU A 644 -5.68 -21.32 -0.09
C GLU A 644 -5.81 -21.83 1.38
N LYS A 645 -4.67 -22.07 2.05
CA LYS A 645 -4.55 -22.58 3.43
C LYS A 645 -4.65 -21.44 4.44
N ALA A 646 -5.08 -21.72 5.66
CA ALA A 646 -5.18 -20.71 6.71
C ALA A 646 -3.88 -19.88 6.88
N PRO A 647 -3.98 -18.53 6.93
CA PRO A 647 -5.19 -17.70 7.06
C PRO A 647 -5.96 -17.40 5.76
N PHE A 648 -5.53 -17.91 4.61
CA PHE A 648 -6.05 -17.58 3.28
C PHE A 648 -7.25 -18.45 2.82
N ASP A 649 -7.77 -19.33 3.67
CA ASP A 649 -9.00 -20.09 3.38
C ASP A 649 -10.23 -19.18 3.36
N HIS A 650 -11.30 -19.54 2.64
CA HIS A 650 -12.40 -18.60 2.36
C HIS A 650 -13.79 -19.24 2.09
N PRO A 651 -14.88 -18.47 2.26
CA PRO A 651 -16.20 -18.79 1.71
C PRO A 651 -16.20 -19.00 0.19
N GLN A 652 -17.23 -19.68 -0.32
CA GLN A 652 -17.56 -19.76 -1.74
C GLN A 652 -17.80 -18.37 -2.32
N LEU A 653 -17.49 -18.18 -3.60
CA LEU A 653 -17.75 -16.95 -4.35
C LEU A 653 -18.21 -17.29 -5.77
N PHE A 654 -19.05 -16.44 -6.36
CA PHE A 654 -19.40 -16.52 -7.78
C PHE A 654 -18.99 -15.21 -8.45
N VAL A 655 -17.99 -15.27 -9.32
CA VAL A 655 -17.44 -14.07 -9.98
C VAL A 655 -17.90 -13.98 -11.44
N PRO A 656 -18.29 -12.79 -11.94
CA PRO A 656 -18.59 -12.60 -13.36
C PRO A 656 -17.40 -12.93 -14.24
N ASN A 657 -17.63 -13.61 -15.37
CA ASN A 657 -16.56 -14.06 -16.28
C ASN A 657 -17.00 -13.97 -17.75
N GLY A 658 -17.48 -12.78 -18.15
CA GLY A 658 -18.04 -12.52 -19.48
C GLY A 658 -19.49 -13.02 -19.62
N HIS A 659 -19.89 -13.37 -20.84
CA HIS A 659 -21.29 -13.65 -21.18
C HIS A 659 -21.49 -15.00 -21.92
N PRO A 660 -22.65 -15.68 -21.79
CA PRO A 660 -22.88 -17.04 -22.29
C PRO A 660 -22.70 -17.27 -23.80
N SER A 661 -22.64 -16.21 -24.61
CA SER A 661 -22.36 -16.27 -26.05
C SER A 661 -20.91 -16.65 -26.38
N GLY A 662 -19.97 -16.46 -25.45
CA GLY A 662 -18.51 -16.56 -25.67
C GLY A 662 -17.93 -15.45 -26.55
N SER A 663 -18.65 -15.07 -27.62
CA SER A 663 -18.38 -13.98 -28.56
C SER A 663 -18.04 -12.65 -27.88
N SER A 664 -17.04 -11.93 -28.39
CA SER A 664 -16.78 -10.53 -28.01
C SER A 664 -17.77 -9.55 -28.65
N THR A 665 -18.36 -9.89 -29.80
CA THR A 665 -19.20 -9.00 -30.62
C THR A 665 -20.70 -9.11 -30.37
N SER A 666 -21.14 -10.08 -29.55
CA SER A 666 -22.55 -10.30 -29.25
C SER A 666 -22.78 -10.79 -27.82
N VAL A 667 -23.84 -10.30 -27.19
CA VAL A 667 -24.26 -10.64 -25.82
C VAL A 667 -25.77 -10.86 -25.78
N ILE A 668 -26.26 -11.60 -24.77
CA ILE A 668 -27.69 -11.81 -24.55
C ILE A 668 -28.18 -10.71 -23.60
N ASN A 669 -29.20 -9.95 -23.99
CA ASN A 669 -29.84 -8.94 -23.13
C ASN A 669 -30.77 -9.63 -22.12
N ASP A 670 -30.67 -9.27 -20.84
CA ASP A 670 -31.48 -9.78 -19.73
C ASP A 670 -32.95 -9.29 -19.74
N GLY A 671 -33.30 -8.44 -20.70
CA GLY A 671 -34.60 -7.77 -20.81
C GLY A 671 -34.66 -6.42 -20.10
N SER A 672 -33.61 -6.05 -19.34
CA SER A 672 -33.48 -4.76 -18.65
C SER A 672 -32.41 -3.85 -19.26
N GLY A 673 -31.74 -4.28 -20.33
CA GLY A 673 -30.68 -3.53 -21.01
C GLY A 673 -29.26 -3.91 -20.60
N LYS A 674 -29.10 -4.95 -19.77
CA LYS A 674 -27.79 -5.51 -19.36
C LYS A 674 -27.54 -6.84 -20.04
N ALA A 675 -26.28 -7.19 -20.21
CA ALA A 675 -25.86 -8.49 -20.69
C ALA A 675 -25.99 -9.54 -19.58
N THR A 676 -26.54 -10.72 -19.88
CA THR A 676 -26.59 -11.85 -18.95
C THR A 676 -25.17 -12.28 -18.59
N ASP A 677 -24.81 -12.26 -17.31
CA ASP A 677 -23.51 -12.74 -16.83
C ASP A 677 -23.35 -14.26 -17.03
N SER A 678 -22.14 -14.67 -17.38
CA SER A 678 -21.62 -16.00 -17.06
C SER A 678 -20.89 -15.91 -15.72
N LEU A 679 -21.17 -16.83 -14.80
CA LEU A 679 -20.55 -16.85 -13.46
C LEU A 679 -19.57 -18.01 -13.33
N LEU A 680 -18.36 -17.71 -12.88
CA LEU A 680 -17.35 -18.68 -12.45
C LEU A 680 -17.52 -18.94 -10.95
N GLU A 681 -17.64 -20.21 -10.56
CA GLU A 681 -17.61 -20.60 -9.14
C GLU A 681 -16.17 -20.68 -8.64
N ILE A 682 -15.91 -20.01 -7.52
CA ILE A 682 -14.74 -20.22 -6.67
C ILE A 682 -15.24 -20.99 -5.43
N PRO A 683 -14.79 -22.23 -5.18
CA PRO A 683 -15.36 -23.09 -4.14
C PRO A 683 -15.05 -22.58 -2.72
N ALA A 684 -15.82 -23.03 -1.73
CA ALA A 684 -15.50 -22.76 -0.32
C ALA A 684 -14.30 -23.61 0.13
N VAL A 685 -13.24 -22.97 0.61
CA VAL A 685 -12.01 -23.62 1.07
C VAL A 685 -11.94 -23.65 2.60
N GLY A 686 -11.46 -24.76 3.17
CA GLY A 686 -11.18 -24.89 4.60
C GLY A 686 -9.71 -24.65 4.92
N LYS A 687 -9.39 -24.44 6.21
CA LYS A 687 -8.05 -24.14 6.73
C LYS A 687 -6.88 -25.01 6.24
N ASN A 688 -7.17 -26.24 5.77
CA ASN A 688 -6.19 -27.19 5.25
C ASN A 688 -5.77 -26.93 3.79
N GLY A 689 -6.52 -26.07 3.07
CA GLY A 689 -6.29 -25.68 1.69
C GLY A 689 -7.23 -26.34 0.67
N GLY A 690 -7.24 -25.76 -0.53
CA GLY A 690 -7.89 -26.29 -1.73
C GLY A 690 -6.90 -26.98 -2.66
N SER A 691 -7.26 -27.10 -3.94
CA SER A 691 -6.33 -27.48 -5.02
C SER A 691 -5.33 -26.37 -5.36
N GLY A 692 -5.62 -25.13 -4.93
CA GLY A 692 -5.14 -23.93 -5.60
C GLY A 692 -5.97 -23.62 -6.84
N THR A 693 -5.98 -22.35 -7.21
CA THR A 693 -6.56 -21.80 -8.44
C THR A 693 -5.47 -21.68 -9.53
N PRO A 694 -5.79 -21.87 -10.83
CA PRO A 694 -4.83 -21.68 -11.93
C PRO A 694 -4.27 -20.25 -11.97
N ASN A 695 -3.11 -20.06 -12.59
CA ASN A 695 -2.53 -18.72 -12.77
C ASN A 695 -3.16 -18.02 -13.98
N PHE A 696 -2.90 -16.72 -14.13
CA PHE A 696 -3.32 -15.96 -15.31
C PHE A 696 -2.78 -16.58 -16.60
N LEU A 697 -3.70 -17.00 -17.49
CA LEU A 697 -3.42 -17.62 -18.80
C LEU A 697 -2.59 -18.93 -18.77
N SER A 698 -2.64 -19.69 -17.67
CA SER A 698 -2.03 -21.03 -17.56
C SER A 698 -2.99 -22.17 -17.93
#